data_AF-A0A959JAH0-F1
#
_entry.id   AF-A0A959JAH0-F1
#
_cell.length_a   1.000
_cell.length_b   1.000
_cell.length_c   1.000
_cell.angle_alpha   90.00
_cell.angle_beta   90.00
_cell.angle_gamma   90.00
#
_symmetry.space_group_name_H-M   'P 1'
#
loop_
_entity.id
_entity.type
_entity.pdbx_description
1 polymer ?
#
loop_
_entity_poly.entity_id
_entity_poly.type
_entity_poly.pdbx_seq_one_letter_code
_entity_poly.pdbx_strand_id
1 'polypeptide(L)'
;MSNFLTNTLKKVFGTKYERDVNKYLPIVDEINQFSAELESISNDDLRNKTLEFRKRISEHLQGIQDDIDALHAQAEEEEDQLIKEDLYNQLDQLQLDKNKHLEDVLKDILPEAFAVVKETARRFMENEFLEVTATEHDRNLAATKSYILIDGEKARWKNSWQAAGGDITWNMVHYDVQLIGGMVLHDGKIAEMATGEGKTLVATLPAYLNGLSGLGVHIVTVNDYLARRDSEWVGPIFEFLYLTVDCIDKYQPHSAQRIKAYRCDITYGTNNEFGFDYLRDNMVRSNEELVQRKHHYAMVDEVDSVLIDDARTPLIISGPVPEGTEEQEYNELKPKVERLIEAQRRLATEYLAEGKKLFKEGLTGYEEGQAGMALLRAHRALPKNRPLIKFLSEDGVKVSMQRAENFYMQEQEKHMHLVDEPLFFTIDEKNRGVELTEKGAEYLARGENDHHFFVLPDIATEMMKLDNDSNLNGEELTKQRQEVMQDYSTKSRRLHAVNQLLKAYTLFERDEEYVVIDGQVKIVDEQTGRMMEGRRYSDGLHQALEAKESVKVGDITQTYATITLQNYFRMYHKLAGMTGTAETEASEFWEIYKLDVVVIPTNRPIVRDDKEDLVFKTAREKFNAVIEEIVNLSTAGRPILVGTTSVDISEKLSRMLQLRGISHNVLNAKQHQREAEIVAEAGKSGRVTIATNMAGRGTDIKLGPGVKEAGGLAIIGTERHDSRRVDRQLRGRSGRQGDPGSSQFYVSLEDNLMRLFHSERIAKLMDRMGHKDGEVIQHSMVTKSIERAQKKVEENNFGIRKRLLEYDDVMNIQREAIYKKRNHALQGERLSVDLNNMFSSIAESLVLSHYNEGDFESFRRASLYSLGLDPKIDPVAFKEQPVQDTVEEFRQFTEDIYRQKIQNLRDILLPVIRNVKENEGQRYKRISIPFTDGIRMLPISADIDHSLNTQGKSISLDIEKAITLALIDENWKEHLRSMDELKDSVQAASFEQKDPLVVYKMEAYELFEQLIYKVNQEVVSYLMKGRLMIDGQPIQEARQQKTDMSKVQTNRSEEEARQRAAMRAGRENQKVETVRRTEKKVGRNDPCPCGSGKKYKHCHGK
;
A
#
# COMPACT_ATOMS: atom_id res chain seq x y z
N MET A 1 25.19 30.37 24.26
CA MET A 1 26.37 29.72 23.63
C MET A 1 26.00 28.83 22.45
N SER A 2 25.02 27.92 22.53
CA SER A 2 24.62 27.03 21.41
C SER A 2 24.23 27.76 20.11
N ASN A 3 23.43 28.84 20.18
CA ASN A 3 23.06 29.64 18.99
C ASN A 3 24.22 30.45 18.37
N PHE A 4 25.26 30.77 19.13
CA PHE A 4 26.43 31.51 18.62
C PHE A 4 27.35 30.56 17.87
N LEU A 5 27.62 29.36 18.43
CA LEU A 5 28.38 28.28 17.81
C LEU A 5 27.74 27.76 16.52
N THR A 6 26.41 27.60 16.48
CA THR A 6 25.70 27.18 15.27
C THR A 6 25.72 28.24 14.17
N ASN A 7 25.64 29.54 14.51
CA ASN A 7 25.72 30.62 13.53
C ASN A 7 27.15 30.84 13.00
N THR A 8 28.20 30.63 13.81
CA THR A 8 29.59 30.64 13.32
C THR A 8 29.90 29.41 12.48
N LEU A 9 29.44 28.21 12.86
CA LEU A 9 29.58 26.99 12.03
C LEU A 9 28.86 27.13 10.67
N LYS A 10 27.66 27.75 10.63
CA LYS A 10 26.96 28.07 9.37
C LYS A 10 27.73 29.05 8.49
N LYS A 11 28.40 30.05 9.07
CA LYS A 11 29.20 31.02 8.28
C LYS A 11 30.52 30.44 7.75
N VAL A 12 31.12 29.48 8.45
CA VAL A 12 32.42 28.90 8.06
C VAL A 12 32.26 27.73 7.09
N PHE A 13 31.22 26.91 7.24
CA PHE A 13 31.03 25.71 6.43
C PHE A 13 29.80 25.78 5.50
N GLY A 14 29.04 26.89 5.50
CA GLY A 14 27.75 26.98 4.80
C GLY A 14 26.63 26.19 5.49
N THR A 15 25.41 26.35 4.98
CA THR A 15 24.22 25.56 5.38
C THR A 15 24.27 24.14 4.81
N LYS A 16 23.53 23.18 5.40
CA LYS A 16 23.38 21.81 4.82
C LYS A 16 22.98 21.90 3.34
N TYR A 17 21.98 22.73 3.08
CA TYR A 17 21.50 23.08 1.75
C TYR A 17 22.61 23.50 0.77
N GLU A 18 23.43 24.48 1.14
CA GLU A 18 24.52 24.94 0.27
C GLU A 18 25.55 23.84 0.00
N ARG A 19 25.89 23.02 1.01
CA ARG A 19 26.85 21.92 0.82
C ARG A 19 26.32 20.85 -0.11
N ASP A 20 25.05 20.47 0.05
CA ASP A 20 24.43 19.44 -0.77
C ASP A 20 24.35 19.88 -2.23
N VAL A 21 23.95 21.13 -2.49
CA VAL A 21 23.90 21.69 -3.86
C VAL A 21 25.29 21.82 -4.47
N ASN A 22 26.28 22.32 -3.71
CA ASN A 22 27.64 22.51 -4.20
C ASN A 22 28.33 21.19 -4.61
N LYS A 23 27.86 20.05 -4.10
CA LYS A 23 28.34 18.72 -4.53
C LYS A 23 28.02 18.44 -6.00
N TYR A 24 26.90 18.94 -6.51
CA TYR A 24 26.41 18.62 -7.85
C TYR A 24 26.76 19.67 -8.91
N LEU A 25 27.06 20.91 -8.52
CA LEU A 25 27.37 22.01 -9.45
C LEU A 25 28.50 21.68 -10.45
N PRO A 26 29.63 21.07 -10.06
CA PRO A 26 30.67 20.72 -11.03
C PRO A 26 30.18 19.76 -12.12
N ILE A 27 29.30 18.82 -11.76
CA ILE A 27 28.73 17.85 -12.70
C ILE A 27 27.69 18.54 -13.62
N VAL A 28 26.96 19.55 -13.12
CA VAL A 28 26.10 20.38 -13.96
C VAL A 28 26.91 21.07 -15.06
N ASP A 29 28.08 21.60 -14.73
CA ASP A 29 28.97 22.23 -15.71
C ASP A 29 29.45 21.22 -16.76
N GLU A 30 29.81 20.00 -16.34
CA GLU A 30 30.17 18.90 -17.25
C GLU A 30 29.01 18.50 -18.18
N ILE A 31 27.78 18.35 -17.64
CA ILE A 31 26.57 18.06 -18.43
C ILE A 31 26.35 19.16 -19.48
N ASN A 32 26.50 20.43 -19.09
CA ASN A 32 26.33 21.56 -19.99
C ASN A 32 27.41 21.61 -21.07
N GLN A 33 28.65 21.23 -20.74
CA GLN A 33 29.72 21.08 -21.71
C GLN A 33 29.38 20.00 -22.75
N PHE A 34 29.00 18.78 -22.32
CA PHE A 34 28.58 17.72 -23.24
C PHE A 34 27.36 18.14 -24.07
N SER A 35 26.40 18.86 -23.47
CA SER A 35 25.22 19.35 -24.19
C SER A 35 25.61 20.25 -25.36
N ALA A 36 26.61 21.13 -25.19
CA ALA A 36 27.11 21.99 -26.25
C ALA A 36 27.82 21.19 -27.37
N GLU A 37 28.54 20.13 -27.03
CA GLU A 37 29.18 19.24 -28.01
C GLU A 37 28.14 18.49 -28.86
N LEU A 38 27.05 18.05 -28.22
CA LEU A 38 25.95 17.31 -28.86
C LEU A 38 25.07 18.18 -29.77
N GLU A 39 25.16 19.51 -29.74
CA GLU A 39 24.40 20.37 -30.68
C GLU A 39 24.76 20.10 -32.14
N SER A 40 26.01 19.68 -32.39
CA SER A 40 26.57 19.53 -33.74
C SER A 40 26.30 18.18 -34.40
N ILE A 41 25.85 17.16 -33.65
CA ILE A 41 25.69 15.79 -34.15
C ILE A 41 24.31 15.56 -34.79
N SER A 42 24.20 14.55 -35.67
CA SER A 42 22.92 14.22 -36.31
C SER A 42 21.91 13.63 -35.32
N ASN A 43 20.62 13.60 -35.69
CA ASN A 43 19.59 12.95 -34.88
C ASN A 43 19.84 11.43 -34.75
N ASP A 44 20.39 10.80 -35.79
CA ASP A 44 20.77 9.40 -35.78
C ASP A 44 21.91 9.16 -34.77
N ASP A 45 22.94 10.00 -34.79
CA ASP A 45 24.06 9.88 -33.84
C ASP A 45 23.60 10.10 -32.40
N LEU A 46 22.71 11.08 -32.16
CA LEU A 46 22.18 11.39 -30.83
C LEU A 46 21.46 10.19 -30.21
N ARG A 47 20.54 9.55 -30.93
CA ARG A 47 19.84 8.36 -30.40
C ARG A 47 20.75 7.13 -30.33
N ASN A 48 21.77 7.04 -31.19
CA ASN A 48 22.73 5.93 -31.16
C ASN A 48 23.68 6.00 -29.95
N LYS A 49 23.78 7.15 -29.25
CA LYS A 49 24.46 7.23 -27.95
C LYS A 49 23.91 6.22 -26.93
N THR A 50 22.62 5.92 -26.97
CA THR A 50 22.03 4.88 -26.10
C THR A 50 22.66 3.51 -26.34
N LEU A 51 22.91 3.14 -27.60
CA LEU A 51 23.55 1.86 -27.94
C LEU A 51 25.02 1.84 -27.50
N GLU A 52 25.71 2.98 -27.63
CA GLU A 52 27.07 3.16 -27.12
C GLU A 52 27.14 2.97 -25.60
N PHE A 53 26.23 3.59 -24.84
CA PHE A 53 26.17 3.45 -23.39
C PHE A 53 25.85 2.03 -22.95
N ARG A 54 24.87 1.37 -23.58
CA ARG A 54 24.56 -0.04 -23.30
C ARG A 54 25.78 -0.93 -23.52
N LYS A 55 26.54 -0.68 -24.59
CA LYS A 55 27.79 -1.39 -24.87
C LYS A 55 28.83 -1.15 -23.78
N ARG A 56 29.09 0.11 -23.40
CA ARG A 56 30.04 0.46 -22.30
C ARG A 56 29.68 -0.22 -20.98
N ILE A 57 28.39 -0.25 -20.63
CA ILE A 57 27.90 -0.95 -19.43
C ILE A 57 28.17 -2.46 -19.55
N SER A 58 27.82 -3.08 -20.67
CA SER A 58 28.05 -4.51 -20.87
C SER A 58 29.53 -4.90 -20.82
N GLU A 59 30.42 -4.09 -21.42
CA GLU A 59 31.87 -4.32 -21.40
C GLU A 59 32.44 -4.17 -19.98
N HIS A 60 31.96 -3.22 -19.19
CA HIS A 60 32.37 -3.04 -17.80
C HIS A 60 31.93 -4.22 -16.90
N LEU A 61 30.73 -4.75 -17.14
CA LEU A 61 30.15 -5.83 -16.32
C LEU A 61 30.53 -7.24 -16.79
N GLN A 62 31.19 -7.39 -17.94
CA GLN A 62 31.47 -8.71 -18.52
C GLN A 62 32.28 -9.61 -17.56
N GLY A 63 33.33 -9.06 -16.92
CA GLY A 63 34.20 -9.84 -16.03
C GLY A 63 33.44 -10.47 -14.86
N ILE A 64 32.64 -9.68 -14.14
CA ILE A 64 31.84 -10.20 -13.03
C ILE A 64 30.68 -11.09 -13.50
N GLN A 65 30.15 -10.84 -14.70
CA GLN A 65 29.14 -11.71 -15.30
C GLN A 65 29.71 -13.10 -15.61
N ASP A 66 30.92 -13.16 -16.18
CA ASP A 66 31.60 -14.42 -16.48
C ASP A 66 31.88 -15.21 -15.19
N ASP A 67 32.28 -14.53 -14.10
CA ASP A 67 32.47 -15.16 -12.78
C ASP A 67 31.16 -15.73 -12.21
N ILE A 68 30.05 -14.98 -12.34
CA ILE A 68 28.71 -15.43 -11.91
C ILE A 68 28.29 -16.66 -12.71
N ASP A 69 28.44 -16.64 -14.03
CA ASP A 69 28.01 -17.72 -14.92
C ASP A 69 28.85 -19.00 -14.69
N ALA A 70 30.16 -18.85 -14.47
CA ALA A 70 31.04 -19.96 -14.12
C ALA A 70 30.69 -20.59 -12.77
N LEU A 71 30.45 -19.75 -11.75
CA LEU A 71 30.10 -20.22 -10.41
C LEU A 71 28.70 -20.87 -10.38
N HIS A 72 27.75 -20.34 -11.15
CA HIS A 72 26.42 -20.93 -11.31
C HIS A 72 26.51 -22.32 -11.94
N ALA A 73 27.28 -22.46 -13.03
CA ALA A 73 27.49 -23.76 -13.68
C ALA A 73 28.14 -24.77 -12.72
N GLN A 74 29.13 -24.32 -11.94
CA GLN A 74 29.76 -25.15 -10.90
C GLN A 74 28.75 -25.60 -9.84
N ALA A 75 27.86 -24.71 -9.39
CA ALA A 75 26.81 -25.04 -8.41
C ALA A 75 25.77 -26.02 -8.96
N GLU A 76 25.43 -25.96 -10.25
CA GLU A 76 24.50 -26.89 -10.88
C GLU A 76 25.08 -28.31 -10.97
N GLU A 77 26.36 -28.45 -11.32
CA GLU A 77 27.05 -29.74 -11.46
C GLU A 77 27.42 -30.39 -10.10
N GLU A 78 27.56 -29.60 -9.05
CA GLU A 78 27.94 -30.10 -7.71
C GLU A 78 26.85 -31.00 -7.09
N GLU A 79 27.27 -32.17 -6.61
CA GLU A 79 26.39 -33.17 -5.97
C GLU A 79 26.40 -33.05 -4.44
N ASP A 80 27.52 -32.58 -3.85
CA ASP A 80 27.62 -32.34 -2.41
C ASP A 80 26.78 -31.12 -2.02
N GLN A 81 25.79 -31.31 -1.16
CA GLN A 81 24.84 -30.26 -0.79
C GLN A 81 25.49 -29.14 0.03
N LEU A 82 26.55 -29.41 0.81
CA LEU A 82 27.23 -28.41 1.62
C LEU A 82 28.07 -27.49 0.72
N ILE A 83 28.84 -28.07 -0.20
CA ILE A 83 29.64 -27.29 -1.17
C ILE A 83 28.70 -26.48 -2.06
N LYS A 84 27.59 -27.08 -2.49
CA LYS A 84 26.57 -26.42 -3.30
C LYS A 84 25.96 -25.21 -2.60
N GLU A 85 25.68 -25.30 -1.30
CA GLU A 85 25.21 -24.16 -0.49
C GLU A 85 26.24 -23.02 -0.44
N ASP A 86 27.52 -23.35 -0.21
CA ASP A 86 28.61 -22.36 -0.20
C ASP A 86 28.78 -21.65 -1.55
N LEU A 87 28.66 -22.38 -2.66
CA LEU A 87 28.72 -21.81 -4.01
C LEU A 87 27.55 -20.85 -4.26
N TYR A 88 26.34 -21.21 -3.84
CA TYR A 88 25.18 -20.31 -3.95
C TYR A 88 25.31 -19.05 -3.08
N ASN A 89 25.89 -19.16 -1.89
CA ASN A 89 26.19 -18.00 -1.03
C ASN A 89 27.22 -17.06 -1.68
N GLN A 90 28.25 -17.61 -2.32
CA GLN A 90 29.21 -16.82 -3.10
C GLN A 90 28.56 -16.17 -4.32
N LEU A 91 27.64 -16.86 -4.99
CA LEU A 91 26.87 -16.31 -6.11
C LEU A 91 26.01 -15.12 -5.68
N ASP A 92 25.33 -15.23 -4.53
CA ASP A 92 24.55 -14.12 -3.97
C ASP A 92 25.43 -12.89 -3.69
N GLN A 93 26.65 -13.10 -3.20
CA GLN A 93 27.62 -12.03 -2.96
C GLN A 93 28.10 -11.38 -4.28
N LEU A 94 28.43 -12.17 -5.30
CA LEU A 94 28.83 -11.65 -6.62
C LEU A 94 27.70 -10.85 -7.28
N GLN A 95 26.44 -11.26 -7.11
CA GLN A 95 25.28 -10.49 -7.59
C GLN A 95 25.18 -9.11 -6.92
N LEU A 96 25.51 -9.01 -5.63
CA LEU A 96 25.57 -7.71 -4.92
C LEU A 96 26.74 -6.86 -5.42
N ASP A 97 27.89 -7.46 -5.68
CA ASP A 97 29.05 -6.74 -6.19
C ASP A 97 28.84 -6.29 -7.65
N LYS A 98 28.14 -7.07 -8.48
CA LYS A 98 27.71 -6.65 -9.82
C LYS A 98 26.85 -5.38 -9.78
N ASN A 99 25.96 -5.26 -8.80
CA ASN A 99 25.19 -4.04 -8.62
C ASN A 99 26.09 -2.84 -8.28
N LYS A 100 27.15 -3.01 -7.47
CA LYS A 100 28.11 -1.93 -7.18
C LYS A 100 28.85 -1.48 -8.43
N HIS A 101 29.39 -2.42 -9.20
CA HIS A 101 30.04 -2.13 -10.48
C HIS A 101 29.09 -1.43 -11.47
N LEU A 102 27.81 -1.82 -11.48
CA LEU A 102 26.80 -1.14 -12.28
C LEU A 102 26.62 0.32 -11.84
N GLU A 103 26.53 0.60 -10.53
CA GLU A 103 26.42 1.98 -10.04
C GLU A 103 27.65 2.83 -10.37
N ASP A 104 28.85 2.25 -10.36
CA ASP A 104 30.08 2.96 -10.71
C ASP A 104 30.08 3.37 -12.18
N VAL A 105 29.81 2.44 -13.11
CA VAL A 105 29.74 2.78 -14.54
C VAL A 105 28.57 3.71 -14.87
N LEU A 106 27.44 3.61 -14.16
CA LEU A 106 26.32 4.55 -14.35
C LEU A 106 26.70 5.98 -13.93
N LYS A 107 27.49 6.15 -12.87
CA LYS A 107 28.01 7.47 -12.48
C LYS A 107 29.00 8.03 -13.50
N ASP A 108 29.86 7.19 -14.06
CA ASP A 108 30.83 7.59 -15.07
C ASP A 108 30.16 8.09 -16.36
N ILE A 109 29.07 7.46 -16.79
CA ILE A 109 28.32 7.89 -17.99
C ILE A 109 27.30 9.00 -17.71
N LEU A 110 26.99 9.29 -16.43
CA LEU A 110 25.91 10.19 -16.03
C LEU A 110 25.95 11.55 -16.73
N PRO A 111 27.10 12.27 -16.79
CA PRO A 111 27.12 13.62 -17.37
C PRO A 111 26.73 13.61 -18.85
N GLU A 112 27.30 12.66 -19.61
CA GLU A 112 27.02 12.49 -21.04
C GLU A 112 25.57 12.02 -21.28
N ALA A 113 25.09 11.07 -20.46
CA ALA A 113 23.72 10.55 -20.56
C ALA A 113 22.66 11.62 -20.28
N PHE A 114 22.87 12.47 -19.28
CA PHE A 114 21.96 13.58 -18.97
C PHE A 114 21.98 14.63 -20.08
N ALA A 115 23.14 14.91 -20.66
CA ALA A 115 23.27 15.80 -21.81
C ALA A 115 22.49 15.28 -23.03
N VAL A 116 22.52 13.97 -23.30
CA VAL A 116 21.73 13.36 -24.40
C VAL A 116 20.23 13.57 -24.21
N VAL A 117 19.71 13.38 -22.99
CA VAL A 117 18.28 13.60 -22.69
C VAL A 117 17.93 15.08 -22.83
N LYS A 118 18.76 15.98 -22.29
CA LYS A 118 18.57 17.43 -22.37
C LYS A 118 18.57 17.92 -23.82
N GLU A 119 19.50 17.45 -24.63
CA GLU A 119 19.61 17.77 -26.04
C GLU A 119 18.43 17.22 -26.85
N THR A 120 17.98 15.99 -26.55
CA THR A 120 16.77 15.42 -27.15
C THR A 120 15.55 16.28 -26.86
N ALA A 121 15.36 16.69 -25.59
CA ALA A 121 14.26 17.56 -25.20
C ALA A 121 14.30 18.92 -25.94
N ARG A 122 15.49 19.50 -26.12
CA ARG A 122 15.69 20.74 -26.89
C ARG A 122 15.30 20.57 -28.36
N ARG A 123 15.75 19.49 -29.02
CA ARG A 123 15.43 19.22 -30.42
C ARG A 123 13.94 19.05 -30.66
N PHE A 124 13.24 18.32 -29.79
CA PHE A 124 11.78 18.19 -29.85
C PHE A 124 11.07 19.53 -29.61
N MET A 125 11.59 20.41 -28.75
CA MET A 125 11.00 21.74 -28.52
C MET A 125 11.16 22.65 -29.74
N GLU A 126 12.34 22.66 -30.38
CA GLU A 126 12.67 23.60 -31.46
C GLU A 126 12.13 23.19 -32.83
N ASN A 127 11.83 21.90 -33.03
CA ASN A 127 11.46 21.35 -34.33
C ASN A 127 10.09 20.66 -34.27
N GLU A 128 9.25 20.86 -35.29
CA GLU A 128 7.98 20.14 -35.41
C GLU A 128 8.16 18.64 -35.69
N PHE A 129 9.24 18.29 -36.40
CA PHE A 129 9.60 16.92 -36.73
C PHE A 129 11.10 16.69 -36.56
N LEU A 130 11.48 15.56 -35.98
CA LEU A 130 12.84 15.03 -36.05
C LEU A 130 12.89 13.93 -37.10
N GLU A 131 13.78 14.09 -38.08
CA GLU A 131 14.00 13.12 -39.14
C GLU A 131 15.23 12.26 -38.81
N VAL A 132 15.07 10.94 -38.93
CA VAL A 132 16.10 9.90 -38.70
C VAL A 132 15.99 8.78 -39.73
N THR A 133 17.01 7.94 -39.83
CA THR A 133 16.97 6.73 -40.67
C THR A 133 15.99 5.70 -40.09
N ALA A 134 15.08 5.14 -40.89
CA ALA A 134 14.04 4.22 -40.39
C ALA A 134 14.62 2.85 -39.98
N THR A 135 14.62 2.56 -38.69
CA THR A 135 15.01 1.26 -38.10
C THR A 135 13.80 0.33 -37.93
N GLU A 136 14.03 -0.92 -37.55
CA GLU A 136 12.93 -1.84 -37.18
C GLU A 136 12.17 -1.35 -35.95
N HIS A 137 12.86 -0.73 -34.99
CA HIS A 137 12.26 -0.09 -33.82
C HIS A 137 11.24 0.98 -34.23
N ASP A 138 11.62 1.89 -35.14
CA ASP A 138 10.72 2.93 -35.66
C ASP A 138 9.49 2.33 -36.35
N ARG A 139 9.68 1.28 -37.17
CA ARG A 139 8.60 0.60 -37.90
C ARG A 139 7.62 -0.09 -36.95
N ASN A 140 8.13 -0.75 -35.91
CA ASN A 140 7.31 -1.42 -34.89
C ASN A 140 6.48 -0.43 -34.08
N LEU A 141 7.07 0.70 -33.69
CA LEU A 141 6.33 1.75 -32.98
C LEU A 141 5.31 2.43 -33.89
N ALA A 142 5.64 2.75 -35.15
CA ALA A 142 4.71 3.37 -36.10
C ALA A 142 3.43 2.55 -36.36
N ALA A 143 3.45 1.24 -36.12
CA ALA A 143 2.25 0.39 -36.22
C ALA A 143 1.20 0.69 -35.14
N THR A 144 1.61 1.25 -33.99
CA THR A 144 0.73 1.51 -32.85
C THR A 144 0.70 2.97 -32.40
N LYS A 145 1.71 3.76 -32.77
CA LYS A 145 1.93 5.13 -32.29
C LYS A 145 1.79 6.14 -33.44
N SER A 146 0.97 7.16 -33.24
CA SER A 146 0.62 8.17 -34.27
C SER A 146 1.65 9.30 -34.45
N TYR A 147 2.64 9.38 -33.55
CA TYR A 147 3.72 10.38 -33.57
C TYR A 147 4.93 9.97 -34.40
N ILE A 148 4.93 8.78 -34.98
CA ILE A 148 6.00 8.31 -35.87
C ILE A 148 5.39 8.07 -37.25
N LEU A 149 5.99 8.68 -38.27
CA LEU A 149 5.61 8.49 -39.67
C LEU A 149 6.78 7.86 -40.41
N ILE A 150 6.53 6.75 -41.10
CA ILE A 150 7.52 6.09 -41.95
C ILE A 150 7.32 6.56 -43.40
N ASP A 151 8.37 7.13 -43.98
CA ASP A 151 8.43 7.57 -45.37
C ASP A 151 9.65 6.93 -46.06
N GLY A 152 9.44 5.78 -46.69
CA GLY A 152 10.50 4.98 -47.32
C GLY A 152 11.56 4.53 -46.31
N GLU A 153 12.78 5.06 -46.45
CA GLU A 153 13.92 4.78 -45.57
C GLU A 153 14.07 5.76 -44.42
N LYS A 154 13.15 6.72 -44.27
CA LYS A 154 13.19 7.74 -43.21
C LYS A 154 12.03 7.57 -42.24
N ALA A 155 12.28 7.88 -40.98
CA ALA A 155 11.27 8.00 -39.94
C ALA A 155 11.20 9.46 -39.47
N ARG A 156 9.99 9.99 -39.37
CA ARG A 156 9.71 11.35 -38.89
C ARG A 156 8.96 11.28 -37.56
N TRP A 157 9.58 11.80 -36.52
CA TRP A 157 9.07 11.87 -35.16
C TRP A 157 8.46 13.24 -34.89
N LYS A 158 7.16 13.29 -34.59
CA LYS A 158 6.44 14.54 -34.28
C LYS A 158 6.79 15.05 -32.89
N ASN A 159 6.82 16.36 -32.71
CA ASN A 159 6.88 16.97 -31.38
C ASN A 159 5.54 17.09 -30.65
N SER A 160 4.46 16.65 -31.30
CA SER A 160 3.11 16.68 -30.73
C SER A 160 2.42 15.31 -30.80
N TRP A 161 1.76 14.91 -29.72
CA TRP A 161 1.05 13.63 -29.60
C TRP A 161 -0.08 13.69 -28.57
N GLN A 162 -0.92 12.65 -28.56
CA GLN A 162 -1.94 12.47 -27.53
C GLN A 162 -1.36 11.77 -26.30
N ALA A 163 -1.64 12.33 -25.12
CA ALA A 163 -1.35 11.71 -23.83
C ALA A 163 -2.55 11.88 -22.89
N ALA A 164 -3.02 10.78 -22.30
CA ALA A 164 -4.21 10.71 -21.46
C ALA A 164 -5.47 11.38 -22.08
N GLY A 165 -5.60 11.32 -23.41
CA GLY A 165 -6.73 11.88 -24.16
C GLY A 165 -6.63 13.36 -24.53
N GLY A 166 -5.55 14.06 -24.15
CA GLY A 166 -5.29 15.44 -24.57
C GLY A 166 -4.12 15.54 -25.55
N ASP A 167 -4.19 16.50 -26.49
CA ASP A 167 -3.07 16.81 -27.38
C ASP A 167 -2.00 17.61 -26.62
N ILE A 168 -0.77 17.10 -26.62
CA ILE A 168 0.40 17.73 -26.01
C ILE A 168 1.41 18.05 -27.10
N THR A 169 2.00 19.24 -27.03
CA THR A 169 3.18 19.63 -27.81
C THR A 169 4.35 19.78 -26.86
N TRP A 170 5.47 19.13 -27.15
CA TRP A 170 6.68 19.22 -26.36
C TRP A 170 7.29 20.61 -26.46
N ASN A 171 7.48 21.28 -25.33
CA ASN A 171 7.95 22.67 -25.29
C ASN A 171 8.88 22.96 -24.10
N MET A 172 9.68 21.98 -23.68
CA MET A 172 10.48 22.05 -22.46
C MET A 172 11.92 21.62 -22.69
N VAL A 173 12.84 22.22 -21.94
CA VAL A 173 14.25 21.85 -21.83
C VAL A 173 14.65 21.88 -20.36
N HIS A 174 15.55 20.99 -19.96
CA HIS A 174 15.99 20.90 -18.57
C HIS A 174 16.78 22.13 -18.11
N TYR A 175 16.37 22.71 -16.98
CA TYR A 175 17.13 23.73 -16.23
C TYR A 175 18.24 23.08 -15.40
N ASP A 176 19.25 23.87 -15.00
CA ASP A 176 20.35 23.40 -14.16
C ASP A 176 19.86 22.84 -12.80
N VAL A 177 18.85 23.48 -12.20
CA VAL A 177 18.24 22.97 -10.95
C VAL A 177 17.56 21.60 -11.14
N GLN A 178 17.07 21.31 -12.35
CA GLN A 178 16.48 20.02 -12.70
C GLN A 178 17.55 18.95 -12.92
N LEU A 179 18.72 19.32 -13.44
CA LEU A 179 19.88 18.41 -13.53
C LEU A 179 20.35 17.98 -12.13
N ILE A 180 20.40 18.93 -11.17
CA ILE A 180 20.68 18.62 -9.75
C ILE A 180 19.63 17.66 -9.20
N GLY A 181 18.34 17.95 -9.42
CA GLY A 181 17.26 17.04 -9.00
C GLY A 181 17.40 15.63 -9.57
N GLY A 182 17.75 15.51 -10.86
CA GLY A 182 17.98 14.22 -11.51
C GLY A 182 19.15 13.44 -10.91
N MET A 183 20.25 14.13 -10.56
CA MET A 183 21.40 13.51 -9.90
C MET A 183 21.07 13.05 -8.48
N VAL A 184 20.34 13.86 -7.71
CA VAL A 184 19.87 13.49 -6.36
C VAL A 184 19.01 12.22 -6.41
N LEU A 185 18.12 12.11 -7.40
CA LEU A 185 17.30 10.92 -7.60
C LEU A 185 18.15 9.70 -7.97
N HIS A 186 19.17 9.86 -8.84
CA HIS A 186 20.08 8.78 -9.18
C HIS A 186 20.92 8.32 -7.97
N ASP A 187 21.31 9.23 -7.07
CA ASP A 187 22.03 8.95 -5.82
C ASP A 187 21.19 8.19 -4.78
N GLY A 188 19.93 7.85 -5.07
CA GLY A 188 19.04 7.14 -4.14
C GLY A 188 18.53 8.02 -2.99
N LYS A 189 18.23 9.29 -3.29
CA LYS A 189 17.78 10.29 -2.32
C LYS A 189 16.43 10.89 -2.68
N ILE A 190 15.90 11.73 -1.79
CA ILE A 190 14.70 12.51 -2.03
C ILE A 190 15.08 13.89 -2.56
N ALA A 191 14.62 14.23 -3.76
CA ALA A 191 14.71 15.56 -4.33
C ALA A 191 13.47 16.38 -3.94
N GLU A 192 13.64 17.32 -3.00
CA GLU A 192 12.58 18.29 -2.68
C GLU A 192 12.61 19.43 -3.68
N MET A 193 11.66 19.41 -4.61
CA MET A 193 11.49 20.40 -5.67
C MET A 193 10.12 21.04 -5.58
N ALA A 194 10.09 22.37 -5.46
CA ALA A 194 8.85 23.12 -5.36
C ALA A 194 7.88 22.78 -6.52
N THR A 195 6.58 22.84 -6.24
CA THR A 195 5.56 22.53 -7.24
C THR A 195 5.67 23.48 -8.43
N GLY A 196 5.76 22.94 -9.64
CA GLY A 196 6.00 23.74 -10.87
C GLY A 196 7.46 23.82 -11.32
N GLU A 197 8.41 23.22 -10.60
CA GLU A 197 9.80 23.07 -11.06
C GLU A 197 9.99 21.92 -12.07
N GLY A 198 8.92 21.25 -12.50
CA GLY A 198 8.99 20.21 -13.56
C GLY A 198 9.41 18.82 -13.10
N LYS A 199 8.87 18.32 -11.97
CA LYS A 199 9.18 16.99 -11.41
C LYS A 199 9.11 15.83 -12.42
N THR A 200 8.04 15.76 -13.22
CA THR A 200 7.91 14.72 -14.27
C THR A 200 9.03 14.80 -15.31
N LEU A 201 9.48 16.01 -15.67
CA LEU A 201 10.58 16.20 -16.61
C LEU A 201 11.92 15.80 -15.97
N VAL A 202 12.13 16.14 -14.69
CA VAL A 202 13.32 15.76 -13.92
C VAL A 202 13.48 14.24 -13.87
N ALA A 203 12.38 13.52 -13.66
CA ALA A 203 12.35 12.05 -13.62
C ALA A 203 12.92 11.38 -14.87
N THR A 204 12.85 12.04 -16.04
CA THR A 204 13.37 11.48 -17.29
C THR A 204 14.87 11.23 -17.28
N LEU A 205 15.64 12.06 -16.56
CA LEU A 205 17.09 11.96 -16.49
C LEU A 205 17.56 10.66 -15.80
N PRO A 206 17.23 10.40 -14.53
CA PRO A 206 17.60 9.16 -13.85
C PRO A 206 16.86 7.94 -14.43
N ALA A 207 15.64 8.10 -14.96
CA ALA A 207 14.94 6.98 -15.59
C ALA A 207 15.64 6.51 -16.86
N TYR A 208 16.11 7.44 -17.70
CA TYR A 208 16.94 7.10 -18.86
C TYR A 208 18.23 6.41 -18.43
N LEU A 209 19.01 7.04 -17.53
CA LEU A 209 20.30 6.53 -17.09
C LEU A 209 20.21 5.11 -16.50
N ASN A 210 19.31 4.90 -15.54
CA ASN A 210 19.16 3.58 -14.91
C ASN A 210 18.47 2.57 -15.84
N GLY A 211 17.63 3.04 -16.77
CA GLY A 211 16.99 2.21 -17.80
C GLY A 211 18.00 1.60 -18.79
N LEU A 212 19.17 2.23 -18.99
CA LEU A 212 20.24 1.69 -19.84
C LEU A 212 20.75 0.32 -19.36
N SER A 213 20.61 0.00 -18.07
CA SER A 213 20.99 -1.30 -17.50
C SER A 213 20.13 -2.47 -17.99
N GLY A 214 18.91 -2.21 -18.47
CA GLY A 214 17.91 -3.24 -18.79
C GLY A 214 17.34 -3.98 -17.56
N LEU A 215 17.79 -3.66 -16.35
CA LEU A 215 17.31 -4.26 -15.10
C LEU A 215 15.99 -3.66 -14.61
N GLY A 216 15.67 -2.46 -15.09
CA GLY A 216 14.37 -1.85 -14.89
C GLY A 216 14.27 -0.68 -13.95
N VAL A 217 13.38 0.24 -14.32
CA VAL A 217 13.00 1.39 -13.49
C VAL A 217 11.50 1.38 -13.26
N HIS A 218 11.08 1.32 -11.99
CA HIS A 218 9.68 1.47 -11.60
C HIS A 218 9.42 2.92 -11.20
N ILE A 219 8.57 3.63 -11.95
CA ILE A 219 8.14 4.98 -11.61
C ILE A 219 6.76 4.89 -10.98
N VAL A 220 6.70 5.21 -9.70
CA VAL A 220 5.50 5.08 -8.88
C VAL A 220 4.82 6.43 -8.78
N THR A 221 3.52 6.48 -9.09
CA THR A 221 2.69 7.67 -8.96
C THR A 221 1.51 7.41 -8.03
N VAL A 222 0.82 8.48 -7.62
CA VAL A 222 -0.26 8.42 -6.63
C VAL A 222 -1.59 7.91 -7.20
N ASN A 223 -1.77 7.88 -8.52
CA ASN A 223 -2.97 7.32 -9.16
C ASN A 223 -2.73 6.87 -10.61
N ASP A 224 -3.66 6.08 -11.13
CA ASP A 224 -3.58 5.46 -12.44
C ASP A 224 -3.58 6.49 -13.59
N TYR A 225 -4.34 7.58 -13.44
CA TYR A 225 -4.37 8.67 -14.41
C TYR A 225 -3.00 9.32 -14.57
N LEU A 226 -2.30 9.66 -13.48
CA LEU A 226 -0.96 10.24 -13.52
C LEU A 226 0.05 9.25 -14.08
N ALA A 227 0.01 7.96 -13.68
CA ALA A 227 0.85 6.92 -14.24
C ALA A 227 0.71 6.83 -15.78
N ARG A 228 -0.54 6.79 -16.26
CA ARG A 228 -0.84 6.72 -17.70
C ARG A 228 -0.44 7.99 -18.42
N ARG A 229 -0.84 9.16 -17.90
CA ARG A 229 -0.49 10.47 -18.47
C ARG A 229 1.01 10.64 -18.60
N ASP A 230 1.76 10.38 -17.54
CA ASP A 230 3.20 10.65 -17.53
C ASP A 230 3.93 9.65 -18.43
N SER A 231 3.57 8.36 -18.40
CA SER A 231 4.14 7.37 -19.31
C SER A 231 3.91 7.71 -20.80
N GLU A 232 2.74 8.25 -21.15
CA GLU A 232 2.42 8.67 -22.52
C GLU A 232 3.01 10.03 -22.88
N TRP A 233 3.16 10.92 -21.88
CA TRP A 233 3.71 12.24 -22.08
C TRP A 233 5.20 12.20 -22.33
N VAL A 234 6.00 11.56 -21.47
CA VAL A 234 7.47 11.50 -21.68
C VAL A 234 7.91 10.33 -22.55
N GLY A 235 6.99 9.40 -22.84
CA GLY A 235 7.28 8.17 -23.57
C GLY A 235 8.01 8.37 -24.91
N PRO A 236 7.59 9.32 -25.78
CA PRO A 236 8.27 9.55 -27.05
C PRO A 236 9.73 9.97 -26.93
N ILE A 237 10.14 10.62 -25.83
CA ILE A 237 11.55 10.97 -25.58
C ILE A 237 12.37 9.69 -25.33
N PHE A 238 11.86 8.78 -24.49
CA PHE A 238 12.53 7.50 -24.22
C PHE A 238 12.55 6.60 -25.45
N GLU A 239 11.41 6.48 -26.14
CA GLU A 239 11.28 5.64 -27.33
C GLU A 239 12.17 6.14 -28.47
N PHE A 240 12.33 7.47 -28.66
CA PHE A 240 13.27 8.02 -29.63
C PHE A 240 14.72 7.61 -29.31
N LEU A 241 15.06 7.53 -28.02
CA LEU A 241 16.35 7.07 -27.50
C LEU A 241 16.42 5.54 -27.29
N TYR A 242 15.64 4.74 -28.03
CA TYR A 242 15.65 3.26 -27.97
C TYR A 242 15.36 2.61 -26.61
N LEU A 243 14.73 3.34 -25.67
CA LEU A 243 14.19 2.76 -24.44
C LEU A 243 12.74 2.34 -24.66
N THR A 244 12.34 1.29 -23.94
CA THR A 244 10.97 0.81 -23.88
C THR A 244 10.28 1.31 -22.62
N VAL A 245 9.03 1.77 -22.75
CA VAL A 245 8.25 2.33 -21.65
C VAL A 245 6.79 1.92 -21.75
N ASP A 246 6.20 1.52 -20.63
CA ASP A 246 4.77 1.23 -20.54
C ASP A 246 4.22 1.45 -19.12
N CYS A 247 2.90 1.34 -18.96
CA CYS A 247 2.20 1.51 -17.69
C CYS A 247 1.35 0.28 -17.35
N ILE A 248 1.59 -0.31 -16.17
CA ILE A 248 0.92 -1.54 -15.73
C ILE A 248 -0.58 -1.35 -15.47
N ASP A 249 -0.99 -0.15 -15.04
CA ASP A 249 -2.39 0.17 -14.78
C ASP A 249 -3.26 0.07 -16.04
N LYS A 250 -2.68 -0.01 -17.26
CA LYS A 250 -3.42 -0.24 -18.52
C LYS A 250 -3.93 -1.67 -18.67
N TYR A 251 -3.40 -2.62 -17.90
CA TYR A 251 -3.57 -4.04 -18.17
C TYR A 251 -4.08 -4.83 -16.96
N GLN A 252 -4.85 -5.87 -17.25
CA GLN A 252 -5.31 -6.78 -16.21
C GLN A 252 -4.12 -7.54 -15.58
N PRO A 253 -4.20 -7.85 -14.27
CA PRO A 253 -3.24 -8.71 -13.57
C PRO A 253 -2.94 -10.01 -14.34
N HIS A 254 -1.68 -10.46 -14.33
CA HIS A 254 -1.19 -11.67 -15.04
C HIS A 254 -1.52 -11.79 -16.54
N SER A 255 -1.94 -10.70 -17.18
CA SER A 255 -2.09 -10.68 -18.64
C SER A 255 -0.72 -10.64 -19.32
N ALA A 256 -0.63 -11.18 -20.54
CA ALA A 256 0.61 -11.15 -21.33
C ALA A 256 1.12 -9.71 -21.56
N GLN A 257 0.19 -8.75 -21.67
CA GLN A 257 0.50 -7.33 -21.79
C GLN A 257 1.13 -6.77 -20.51
N ARG A 258 0.64 -7.18 -19.33
CA ARG A 258 1.21 -6.74 -18.04
C ARG A 258 2.62 -7.29 -17.82
N ILE A 259 2.86 -8.56 -18.19
CA ILE A 259 4.21 -9.15 -18.21
C ILE A 259 5.12 -8.35 -19.15
N LYS A 260 4.63 -8.00 -20.34
CA LYS A 260 5.39 -7.18 -21.30
C LYS A 260 5.71 -5.78 -20.74
N ALA A 261 4.78 -5.16 -20.02
CA ALA A 261 4.96 -3.85 -19.41
C ALA A 261 6.08 -3.85 -18.34
N TYR A 262 6.17 -4.90 -17.52
CA TYR A 262 7.27 -5.08 -16.56
C TYR A 262 8.62 -5.38 -17.22
N ARG A 263 8.62 -5.94 -18.43
CA ARG A 263 9.84 -6.19 -19.21
C ARG A 263 10.38 -4.95 -19.93
N CYS A 264 9.66 -3.83 -19.91
CA CYS A 264 10.16 -2.58 -20.45
C CYS A 264 11.35 -2.06 -19.63
N ASP A 265 12.18 -1.19 -20.21
CA ASP A 265 13.27 -0.53 -19.49
C ASP A 265 12.70 0.34 -18.35
N ILE A 266 11.56 0.99 -18.61
CA ILE A 266 10.85 1.86 -17.68
C ILE A 266 9.39 1.40 -17.56
N THR A 267 8.91 1.24 -16.33
CA THR A 267 7.54 0.81 -16.03
C THR A 267 6.89 1.82 -15.10
N TYR A 268 5.81 2.46 -15.54
CA TYR A 268 4.98 3.33 -14.72
C TYR A 268 3.88 2.54 -14.03
N GLY A 269 3.53 2.93 -12.82
CA GLY A 269 2.35 2.39 -12.14
C GLY A 269 2.01 3.07 -10.83
N THR A 270 0.94 2.60 -10.19
CA THR A 270 0.58 2.99 -8.82
C THR A 270 1.26 2.10 -7.78
N ASN A 271 1.52 2.64 -6.59
CA ASN A 271 2.06 1.89 -5.44
C ASN A 271 1.25 0.63 -5.14
N ASN A 272 -0.08 0.74 -5.19
CA ASN A 272 -0.99 -0.37 -4.96
C ASN A 272 -0.78 -1.48 -6.00
N GLU A 273 -0.72 -1.16 -7.30
CA GLU A 273 -0.56 -2.17 -8.35
C GLU A 273 0.80 -2.88 -8.28
N PHE A 274 1.88 -2.16 -8.00
CA PHE A 274 3.20 -2.75 -7.77
C PHE A 274 3.20 -3.70 -6.56
N GLY A 275 2.65 -3.27 -5.43
CA GLY A 275 2.62 -4.10 -4.23
C GLY A 275 1.68 -5.31 -4.35
N PHE A 276 0.51 -5.16 -5.00
CA PHE A 276 -0.39 -6.29 -5.23
C PHE A 276 0.18 -7.30 -6.24
N ASP A 277 0.87 -6.85 -7.28
CA ASP A 277 1.57 -7.78 -8.18
C ASP A 277 2.67 -8.56 -7.46
N TYR A 278 3.40 -7.93 -6.55
CA TYR A 278 4.35 -8.65 -5.70
C TYR A 278 3.67 -9.70 -4.84
N LEU A 279 2.56 -9.37 -4.17
CA LEU A 279 1.82 -10.33 -3.36
C LEU A 279 1.27 -11.48 -4.21
N ARG A 280 0.75 -11.18 -5.41
CA ARG A 280 0.23 -12.19 -6.35
C ARG A 280 1.32 -13.09 -6.91
N ASP A 281 2.48 -12.53 -7.26
CA ASP A 281 3.64 -13.28 -7.73
C ASP A 281 4.12 -14.29 -6.67
N ASN A 282 4.04 -13.94 -5.39
CA ASN A 282 4.33 -14.87 -4.29
C ASN A 282 3.20 -15.88 -4.00
N MET A 283 2.18 -15.98 -4.85
CA MET A 283 1.10 -16.97 -4.80
C MET A 283 1.00 -17.81 -6.08
N VAL A 284 1.83 -17.56 -7.10
CA VAL A 284 1.76 -18.28 -8.38
C VAL A 284 2.31 -19.70 -8.30
N ARG A 285 1.75 -20.62 -9.08
CA ARG A 285 2.18 -22.03 -9.11
C ARG A 285 3.20 -22.34 -10.21
N SER A 286 3.45 -21.40 -11.11
CA SER A 286 4.44 -21.55 -12.17
C SER A 286 5.20 -20.27 -12.48
N ASN A 287 6.48 -20.40 -12.87
CA ASN A 287 7.35 -19.27 -13.22
C ASN A 287 6.82 -18.42 -14.38
N GLU A 288 6.05 -19.01 -15.29
CA GLU A 288 5.50 -18.30 -16.45
C GLU A 288 4.39 -17.30 -16.06
N GLU A 289 3.85 -17.43 -14.85
CA GLU A 289 2.82 -16.53 -14.32
C GLU A 289 3.40 -15.30 -13.63
N LEU A 290 4.68 -15.31 -13.29
CA LEU A 290 5.35 -14.16 -12.66
C LEU A 290 5.30 -12.95 -13.60
N VAL A 291 4.83 -11.82 -13.05
CA VAL A 291 4.74 -10.57 -13.82
C VAL A 291 5.93 -9.66 -13.55
N GLN A 292 6.41 -9.62 -12.30
CA GLN A 292 7.51 -8.76 -11.90
C GLN A 292 8.87 -9.39 -12.17
N ARG A 293 9.88 -8.51 -12.24
CA ARG A 293 11.30 -8.87 -12.21
C ARG A 293 11.89 -8.44 -10.87
N LYS A 294 13.18 -8.73 -10.66
CA LYS A 294 13.93 -8.27 -9.48
C LYS A 294 13.75 -6.76 -9.26
N HIS A 295 13.47 -6.37 -8.02
CA HIS A 295 13.28 -4.96 -7.63
C HIS A 295 14.60 -4.19 -7.68
N HIS A 296 14.87 -3.55 -8.82
CA HIS A 296 16.15 -2.87 -9.05
C HIS A 296 16.13 -1.39 -8.64
N TYR A 297 15.42 -0.53 -9.39
CA TYR A 297 15.32 0.90 -9.09
C TYR A 297 13.86 1.35 -9.03
N ALA A 298 13.45 1.96 -7.93
CA ALA A 298 12.15 2.62 -7.78
C ALA A 298 12.32 4.13 -7.57
N MET A 299 11.51 4.89 -8.30
CA MET A 299 11.39 6.33 -8.15
C MET A 299 9.95 6.68 -7.80
N VAL A 300 9.75 7.22 -6.61
CA VAL A 300 8.42 7.54 -6.10
C VAL A 300 8.13 9.02 -6.30
N ASP A 301 7.19 9.32 -7.21
CA ASP A 301 6.64 10.67 -7.34
C ASP A 301 5.68 10.95 -6.17
N GLU A 302 5.74 12.19 -5.67
CA GLU A 302 5.02 12.62 -4.46
C GLU A 302 5.29 11.66 -3.29
N VAL A 303 6.59 11.40 -3.05
CA VAL A 303 7.10 10.40 -2.09
C VAL A 303 6.53 10.55 -0.68
N ASP A 304 6.22 11.78 -0.27
CA ASP A 304 5.60 12.05 1.02
C ASP A 304 4.20 11.46 1.14
N SER A 305 3.42 11.43 0.06
CA SER A 305 2.11 10.78 0.15
C SER A 305 2.15 9.29 -0.04
N VAL A 306 3.07 8.76 -0.85
CA VAL A 306 3.16 7.32 -1.02
C VAL A 306 3.83 6.64 0.18
N LEU A 307 4.91 7.20 0.71
CA LEU A 307 5.72 6.56 1.76
C LEU A 307 5.35 6.99 3.19
N ILE A 308 4.53 8.03 3.36
CA ILE A 308 4.06 8.51 4.67
C ILE A 308 2.53 8.39 4.79
N ASP A 309 1.78 8.99 3.86
CA ASP A 309 0.31 9.04 3.97
C ASP A 309 -0.33 7.67 3.69
N ASP A 310 0.00 7.08 2.54
CA ASP A 310 -0.53 5.79 2.09
C ASP A 310 0.01 4.62 2.93
N ALA A 311 1.16 4.81 3.57
CA ALA A 311 1.88 3.81 4.36
C ALA A 311 1.23 3.50 5.73
N ARG A 312 0.05 4.06 6.00
CA ARG A 312 -0.74 3.81 7.22
C ARG A 312 -1.46 2.47 7.23
N THR A 313 -1.73 1.90 6.05
CA THR A 313 -2.46 0.63 5.93
C THR A 313 -1.66 -0.34 5.08
N PRO A 314 -1.48 -1.60 5.52
CA PRO A 314 -0.81 -2.61 4.70
C PRO A 314 -1.65 -2.98 3.47
N LEU A 315 -0.99 -3.54 2.46
CA LEU A 315 -1.61 -4.18 1.32
C LEU A 315 -1.97 -5.62 1.69
N ILE A 316 -3.23 -6.01 1.50
CA ILE A 316 -3.74 -7.32 1.93
C ILE A 316 -4.46 -8.00 0.76
N ILE A 317 -4.13 -9.27 0.55
CA ILE A 317 -4.87 -10.20 -0.28
C ILE A 317 -5.57 -11.18 0.64
N SER A 318 -6.90 -11.29 0.50
CA SER A 318 -7.70 -12.20 1.31
C SER A 318 -8.51 -13.17 0.45
N GLY A 319 -8.87 -14.32 1.00
CA GLY A 319 -9.77 -15.28 0.38
C GLY A 319 -10.96 -15.60 1.29
N PRO A 320 -12.07 -16.11 0.74
CA PRO A 320 -13.22 -16.51 1.55
C PRO A 320 -12.82 -17.62 2.51
N VAL A 321 -13.28 -17.52 3.76
CA VAL A 321 -13.25 -18.65 4.71
C VAL A 321 -14.34 -19.65 4.28
N PRO A 322 -14.10 -20.98 4.36
CA PRO A 322 -15.17 -21.96 4.14
C PRO A 322 -16.40 -21.64 5.00
N GLU A 323 -17.60 -21.67 4.40
CA GLU A 323 -18.86 -21.24 5.04
C GLU A 323 -19.04 -21.78 6.47
N GLY A 324 -19.30 -20.88 7.41
CA GLY A 324 -19.64 -21.14 8.80
C GLY A 324 -20.64 -20.10 9.34
N THR A 325 -21.22 -20.34 10.53
CA THR A 325 -22.31 -19.55 11.16
C THR A 325 -21.99 -18.09 11.51
N GLU A 326 -20.86 -17.55 11.08
CA GLU A 326 -20.28 -16.29 11.58
C GLU A 326 -20.83 -15.03 10.88
N GLU A 327 -21.39 -15.14 9.67
CA GLU A 327 -21.89 -14.00 8.88
C GLU A 327 -23.10 -13.26 9.49
N GLN A 328 -23.76 -13.83 10.50
CA GLN A 328 -25.02 -13.31 11.05
C GLN A 328 -24.85 -12.39 12.27
N GLU A 329 -23.70 -12.40 12.95
CA GLU A 329 -23.55 -11.72 14.25
C GLU A 329 -23.68 -10.20 14.18
N TYR A 330 -23.08 -9.52 13.18
CA TYR A 330 -23.18 -8.05 13.06
C TYR A 330 -24.61 -7.55 12.83
N ASN A 331 -25.38 -8.30 12.02
CA ASN A 331 -26.77 -7.95 11.72
C ASN A 331 -27.68 -8.18 12.95
N GLU A 332 -27.39 -9.22 13.74
CA GLU A 332 -28.10 -9.50 14.98
C GLU A 332 -27.77 -8.51 16.11
N LEU A 333 -26.50 -8.10 16.21
CA LEU A 333 -26.02 -7.19 17.26
C LEU A 333 -26.33 -5.72 16.97
N LYS A 334 -26.42 -5.32 15.69
CA LYS A 334 -26.68 -3.93 15.28
C LYS A 334 -27.84 -3.26 16.06
N PRO A 335 -29.05 -3.83 16.13
CA PRO A 335 -30.18 -3.21 16.84
C PRO A 335 -29.95 -3.07 18.36
N LYS A 336 -29.09 -3.91 18.95
CA LYS A 336 -28.72 -3.80 20.37
C LYS A 336 -27.76 -2.63 20.58
N VAL A 337 -26.76 -2.50 19.71
CA VAL A 337 -25.77 -1.41 19.76
C VAL A 337 -26.42 -0.05 19.46
N GLU A 338 -27.36 0.03 18.50
CA GLU A 338 -28.11 1.27 18.22
C GLU A 338 -28.87 1.77 19.47
N ARG A 339 -29.55 0.87 20.19
CA ARG A 339 -30.24 1.21 21.45
C ARG A 339 -29.26 1.69 22.54
N LEU A 340 -28.09 1.06 22.65
CA LEU A 340 -27.04 1.47 23.58
C LEU A 340 -26.54 2.89 23.27
N ILE A 341 -26.31 3.20 21.99
CA ILE A 341 -25.87 4.53 21.54
C ILE A 341 -26.94 5.59 21.82
N GLU A 342 -28.22 5.28 21.59
CA GLU A 342 -29.31 6.20 21.94
C GLU A 342 -29.38 6.47 23.45
N ALA A 343 -29.19 5.45 24.28
CA ALA A 343 -29.13 5.61 25.73
C ALA A 343 -27.94 6.49 26.15
N GLN A 344 -26.77 6.27 25.57
CA GLN A 344 -25.59 7.11 25.78
C GLN A 344 -25.80 8.57 25.33
N ARG A 345 -26.48 8.80 24.19
CA ARG A 345 -26.81 10.16 23.69
C ARG A 345 -27.69 10.94 24.66
N ARG A 346 -28.67 10.28 25.28
CA ARG A 346 -29.51 10.91 26.31
C ARG A 346 -28.69 11.28 27.53
N LEU A 347 -27.88 10.34 28.01
CA LEU A 347 -27.00 10.54 29.17
C LEU A 347 -26.00 11.70 28.96
N ALA A 348 -25.37 11.76 27.78
CA ALA A 348 -24.46 12.86 27.44
C ALA A 348 -25.17 14.24 27.41
N THR A 349 -26.43 14.27 26.98
CA THR A 349 -27.24 15.49 26.95
C THR A 349 -27.64 15.93 28.36
N GLU A 350 -27.96 14.99 29.25
CA GLU A 350 -28.24 15.23 30.66
C GLU A 350 -27.03 15.83 31.37
N TYR A 351 -25.85 15.21 31.23
CA TYR A 351 -24.61 15.73 31.81
C TYR A 351 -24.21 17.10 31.24
N LEU A 352 -24.46 17.36 29.95
CA LEU A 352 -24.24 18.69 29.37
C LEU A 352 -25.18 19.73 29.97
N ALA A 353 -26.46 19.40 30.17
CA ALA A 353 -27.44 20.29 30.79
C ALA A 353 -27.09 20.58 32.26
N GLU A 354 -26.68 19.55 33.00
CA GLU A 354 -26.20 19.66 34.37
C GLU A 354 -24.93 20.53 34.44
N GLY A 355 -23.94 20.26 33.60
CA GLY A 355 -22.71 21.05 33.51
C GLY A 355 -22.98 22.53 33.20
N LYS A 356 -23.92 22.84 32.29
CA LYS A 356 -24.37 24.21 31.99
C LYS A 356 -25.01 24.89 33.19
N LYS A 357 -25.82 24.16 33.96
CA LYS A 357 -26.48 24.67 35.17
C LYS A 357 -25.45 24.97 36.26
N LEU A 358 -24.61 24.00 36.60
CA LEU A 358 -23.59 24.09 37.64
C LEU A 358 -22.54 25.17 37.32
N PHE A 359 -22.17 25.32 36.05
CA PHE A 359 -21.23 26.37 35.62
C PHE A 359 -21.81 27.77 35.83
N LYS A 360 -23.10 27.98 35.50
CA LYS A 360 -23.80 29.24 35.77
C LYS A 360 -23.95 29.53 37.26
N GLU A 361 -24.06 28.50 38.09
CA GLU A 361 -24.12 28.58 39.55
C GLU A 361 -22.74 28.82 40.20
N GLY A 362 -21.66 28.86 39.42
CA GLY A 362 -20.29 29.09 39.90
C GLY A 362 -19.61 27.86 40.50
N LEU A 363 -20.24 26.68 40.42
CA LEU A 363 -19.72 25.41 40.94
C LEU A 363 -18.75 24.76 39.95
N THR A 364 -17.64 25.44 39.66
CA THR A 364 -16.74 25.11 38.54
C THR A 364 -15.64 24.06 38.83
N GLY A 365 -15.70 23.38 39.98
CA GLY A 365 -14.66 22.43 40.39
C GLY A 365 -14.82 21.04 39.76
N TYR A 366 -14.04 20.08 40.26
CA TYR A 366 -13.87 18.73 39.69
C TYR A 366 -14.61 17.61 40.44
N GLU A 367 -15.19 17.87 41.61
CA GLU A 367 -15.85 16.83 42.42
C GLU A 367 -17.23 16.46 41.86
N GLU A 368 -17.81 15.38 42.36
CA GLU A 368 -19.18 14.98 42.00
C GLU A 368 -20.18 16.09 42.36
N GLY A 369 -21.11 16.37 41.42
CA GLY A 369 -22.03 17.50 41.54
C GLY A 369 -21.41 18.87 41.20
N GLN A 370 -20.19 18.91 40.64
CA GLN A 370 -19.57 20.13 40.11
C GLN A 370 -19.50 20.12 38.58
N ALA A 371 -19.43 21.31 37.98
CA ALA A 371 -19.50 21.49 36.54
C ALA A 371 -18.37 20.78 35.80
N GLY A 372 -17.15 20.72 36.35
CA GLY A 372 -16.00 20.06 35.72
C GLY A 372 -16.23 18.57 35.52
N MET A 373 -16.78 17.86 36.52
CA MET A 373 -17.08 16.43 36.43
C MET A 373 -18.20 16.13 35.43
N ALA A 374 -19.30 16.90 35.49
CA ALA A 374 -20.42 16.73 34.55
C ALA A 374 -19.98 17.00 33.10
N LEU A 375 -19.15 18.02 32.89
CA LEU A 375 -18.59 18.32 31.56
C LEU A 375 -17.61 17.23 31.10
N LEU A 376 -16.80 16.66 32.00
CA LEU A 376 -15.89 15.56 31.68
C LEU A 376 -16.66 14.29 31.29
N ARG A 377 -17.72 13.93 32.04
CA ARG A 377 -18.62 12.82 31.71
C ARG A 377 -19.32 13.05 30.36
N ALA A 378 -19.83 14.26 30.11
CA ALA A 378 -20.41 14.60 28.80
C ALA A 378 -19.40 14.48 27.65
N HIS A 379 -18.14 14.86 27.90
CA HIS A 379 -17.05 14.78 26.93
C HIS A 379 -16.63 13.34 26.64
N ARG A 380 -16.40 12.51 27.66
CA ARG A 380 -16.08 11.08 27.49
C ARG A 380 -17.24 10.27 26.91
N ALA A 381 -18.48 10.73 27.13
CA ALA A 381 -19.66 10.08 26.58
C ALA A 381 -19.83 10.32 25.08
N LEU A 382 -19.74 11.59 24.62
CA LEU A 382 -19.88 12.00 23.22
C LEU A 382 -19.06 13.29 22.92
N PRO A 383 -17.76 13.16 22.61
CA PRO A 383 -16.87 14.31 22.47
C PRO A 383 -17.16 15.16 21.22
N LYS A 384 -17.68 14.54 20.14
CA LYS A 384 -18.06 15.20 18.88
C LYS A 384 -19.43 15.91 18.94
N ASN A 385 -20.09 15.97 20.11
CA ASN A 385 -21.42 16.57 20.23
C ASN A 385 -21.40 18.10 20.05
N ARG A 386 -22.00 18.64 18.97
CA ARG A 386 -21.94 20.08 18.62
C ARG A 386 -22.32 21.05 19.76
N PRO A 387 -23.40 20.84 20.53
CA PRO A 387 -23.76 21.72 21.64
C PRO A 387 -22.77 21.68 22.81
N LEU A 388 -22.02 20.58 22.99
CA LEU A 388 -20.94 20.48 23.95
C LEU A 388 -19.73 21.29 23.46
N ILE A 389 -19.30 21.07 22.21
CA ILE A 389 -18.15 21.79 21.59
C ILE A 389 -18.36 23.30 21.67
N LYS A 390 -19.56 23.77 21.30
CA LYS A 390 -19.92 25.19 21.38
C LYS A 390 -19.81 25.73 22.81
N PHE A 391 -20.33 24.99 23.80
CA PHE A 391 -20.29 25.42 25.20
C PHE A 391 -18.86 25.41 25.77
N LEU A 392 -18.05 24.42 25.40
CA LEU A 392 -16.62 24.38 25.76
C LEU A 392 -15.82 25.54 25.12
N SER A 393 -16.35 26.21 24.09
CA SER A 393 -15.70 27.37 23.48
C SER A 393 -16.04 28.69 24.18
N GLU A 394 -16.93 28.67 25.18
CA GLU A 394 -17.23 29.82 26.03
C GLU A 394 -16.19 30.00 27.14
N ASP A 395 -16.04 31.25 27.60
CA ASP A 395 -14.99 31.67 28.53
C ASP A 395 -15.01 30.85 29.84
N GLY A 396 -13.88 30.26 30.21
CA GLY A 396 -13.70 29.50 31.46
C GLY A 396 -14.32 28.10 31.49
N VAL A 397 -15.26 27.73 30.62
CA VAL A 397 -15.96 26.43 30.63
C VAL A 397 -14.99 25.27 30.39
N LYS A 398 -14.14 25.41 29.37
CA LYS A 398 -13.14 24.38 29.03
C LYS A 398 -12.14 24.15 30.15
N VAL A 399 -11.72 25.23 30.80
CA VAL A 399 -10.74 25.20 31.89
C VAL A 399 -11.29 24.39 33.07
N SER A 400 -12.59 24.52 33.37
CA SER A 400 -13.24 23.73 34.41
C SER A 400 -13.26 22.23 34.10
N MET A 401 -13.60 21.86 32.86
CA MET A 401 -13.56 20.45 32.44
C MET A 401 -12.12 19.89 32.50
N GLN A 402 -11.13 20.64 32.02
CA GLN A 402 -9.72 20.22 32.04
C GLN A 402 -9.15 20.08 33.44
N ARG A 403 -9.57 20.92 34.39
CA ARG A 403 -9.18 20.74 35.81
C ARG A 403 -9.70 19.42 36.36
N ALA A 404 -10.91 19.02 35.97
CA ALA A 404 -11.43 17.70 36.32
C ALA A 404 -10.65 16.58 35.63
N GLU A 405 -10.43 16.68 34.31
CA GLU A 405 -9.63 15.70 33.55
C GLU A 405 -8.25 15.48 34.19
N ASN A 406 -7.51 16.57 34.45
CA ASN A 406 -6.20 16.53 35.08
C ASN A 406 -6.21 15.98 36.51
N PHE A 407 -7.31 16.11 37.24
CA PHE A 407 -7.44 15.53 38.57
C PHE A 407 -7.63 14.01 38.49
N TYR A 408 -8.54 13.55 37.64
CA TYR A 408 -8.84 12.12 37.49
C TYR A 408 -7.77 11.34 36.71
N MET A 409 -6.96 12.02 35.89
CA MET A 409 -5.78 11.43 35.23
C MET A 409 -4.53 11.34 36.14
N GLN A 410 -4.53 11.97 37.34
CA GLN A 410 -3.42 11.83 38.28
C GLN A 410 -3.24 10.37 38.73
N GLU A 411 -2.03 10.04 39.18
CA GLU A 411 -1.69 8.70 39.66
C GLU A 411 -2.00 7.58 38.64
N GLN A 412 -1.67 7.79 37.35
CA GLN A 412 -1.90 6.83 36.27
C GLN A 412 -3.38 6.43 36.11
N GLU A 413 -4.29 7.41 36.07
CA GLU A 413 -5.71 7.19 35.77
C GLU A 413 -6.46 6.30 36.78
N LYS A 414 -5.88 6.07 37.97
CA LYS A 414 -6.46 5.23 39.02
C LYS A 414 -7.90 5.61 39.40
N HIS A 415 -8.23 6.90 39.31
CA HIS A 415 -9.56 7.42 39.63
C HIS A 415 -10.48 7.61 38.42
N MET A 416 -10.05 7.24 37.21
CA MET A 416 -10.84 7.40 35.98
C MET A 416 -12.11 6.55 35.98
N HIS A 417 -12.09 5.39 36.64
CA HIS A 417 -13.27 4.54 36.81
C HIS A 417 -14.47 5.28 37.42
N LEU A 418 -14.27 6.28 38.29
CA LEU A 418 -15.34 7.10 38.88
C LEU A 418 -16.05 8.01 37.86
N VAL A 419 -15.33 8.38 36.79
CA VAL A 419 -15.86 9.16 35.67
C VAL A 419 -16.62 8.23 34.72
N ASP A 420 -16.12 7.02 34.52
CA ASP A 420 -16.55 6.09 33.46
C ASP A 420 -17.67 5.15 33.88
N GLU A 421 -17.71 4.70 35.14
CA GLU A 421 -18.73 3.80 35.71
C GLU A 421 -20.18 4.21 35.37
N PRO A 422 -20.56 5.51 35.40
CA PRO A 422 -21.92 5.91 35.05
C PRO A 422 -22.24 5.83 33.55
N LEU A 423 -21.25 5.75 32.67
CA LEU A 423 -21.41 5.70 31.22
C LEU A 423 -21.65 4.27 30.75
N PHE A 424 -22.28 4.10 29.57
CA PHE A 424 -22.45 2.78 28.95
C PHE A 424 -21.21 2.33 28.16
N PHE A 425 -20.47 3.29 27.64
CA PHE A 425 -19.17 3.10 27.00
C PHE A 425 -18.42 4.43 27.05
N THR A 426 -17.10 4.38 26.89
CA THR A 426 -16.23 5.57 26.88
C THR A 426 -15.64 5.77 25.50
N ILE A 427 -15.44 7.03 25.10
CA ILE A 427 -14.81 7.38 23.83
C ILE A 427 -13.53 8.16 24.12
N ASP A 428 -12.40 7.64 23.64
CA ASP A 428 -11.15 8.37 23.57
C ASP A 428 -10.89 8.79 22.13
N GLU A 429 -11.18 10.07 21.83
CA GLU A 429 -10.99 10.64 20.50
C GLU A 429 -9.50 10.79 20.14
N LYS A 430 -8.60 10.96 21.13
CA LYS A 430 -7.17 11.14 20.88
C LYS A 430 -6.52 9.84 20.40
N ASN A 431 -6.91 8.72 21.01
CA ASN A 431 -6.39 7.39 20.70
C ASN A 431 -7.31 6.57 19.78
N ARG A 432 -8.46 7.12 19.37
CA ARG A 432 -9.49 6.42 18.57
C ARG A 432 -9.95 5.10 19.22
N GLY A 433 -10.10 5.12 20.54
CA GLY A 433 -10.53 3.99 21.35
C GLY A 433 -12.00 4.12 21.75
N VAL A 434 -12.69 2.98 21.83
CA VAL A 434 -14.01 2.88 22.45
C VAL A 434 -14.01 1.65 23.33
N GLU A 435 -14.41 1.81 24.58
CA GLU A 435 -14.45 0.73 25.56
C GLU A 435 -15.85 0.58 26.14
N LEU A 436 -16.36 -0.66 26.14
CA LEU A 436 -17.62 -1.01 26.77
C LEU A 436 -17.44 -1.08 28.29
N THR A 437 -18.27 -0.36 29.04
CA THR A 437 -18.25 -0.44 30.51
C THR A 437 -19.10 -1.62 31.01
N GLU A 438 -18.95 -2.00 32.28
CA GLU A 438 -19.82 -3.01 32.92
C GLU A 438 -21.31 -2.66 32.78
N LYS A 439 -21.67 -1.39 33.01
CA LYS A 439 -23.03 -0.88 32.82
C LYS A 439 -23.52 -1.04 31.38
N GLY A 440 -22.64 -0.88 30.41
CA GLY A 440 -22.91 -1.14 28.99
C GLY A 440 -23.18 -2.62 28.70
N ALA A 441 -22.31 -3.50 29.20
CA ALA A 441 -22.44 -4.94 29.06
C ALA A 441 -23.75 -5.46 29.69
N GLU A 442 -24.09 -5.00 30.90
CA GLU A 442 -25.36 -5.29 31.56
C GLU A 442 -26.56 -4.80 30.75
N TYR A 443 -26.47 -3.60 30.17
CA TYR A 443 -27.55 -3.05 29.34
C TYR A 443 -27.78 -3.91 28.08
N LEU A 444 -26.70 -4.36 27.44
CA LEU A 444 -26.78 -5.23 26.25
C LEU A 444 -27.32 -6.63 26.58
N ALA A 445 -27.07 -7.15 27.78
CA ALA A 445 -27.58 -8.44 28.26
C ALA A 445 -29.07 -8.41 28.63
N ARG A 446 -29.72 -7.23 28.70
CA ARG A 446 -31.16 -7.12 29.04
C ARG A 446 -32.04 -7.79 27.97
N GLY A 447 -32.68 -8.90 28.35
CA GLY A 447 -33.56 -9.69 27.48
C GLY A 447 -32.93 -10.99 26.98
N GLU A 448 -31.67 -11.27 27.32
CA GLU A 448 -31.04 -12.58 27.14
C GLU A 448 -31.27 -13.48 28.36
N ASN A 449 -31.24 -14.79 28.15
CA ASN A 449 -31.39 -15.78 29.23
C ASN A 449 -30.12 -15.90 30.11
N ASP A 450 -28.99 -15.36 29.66
CA ASP A 450 -27.70 -15.40 30.34
C ASP A 450 -27.27 -13.99 30.78
N HIS A 451 -27.07 -13.78 32.08
CA HIS A 451 -26.57 -12.52 32.65
C HIS A 451 -25.08 -12.28 32.35
N HIS A 452 -24.33 -13.33 31.99
CA HIS A 452 -22.91 -13.27 31.60
C HIS A 452 -22.71 -13.32 30.08
N PHE A 453 -23.76 -13.03 29.30
CA PHE A 453 -23.73 -13.13 27.84
C PHE A 453 -22.61 -12.32 27.16
N PHE A 454 -22.21 -11.19 27.77
CA PHE A 454 -21.11 -10.31 27.31
C PHE A 454 -19.92 -10.25 28.29
N VAL A 455 -19.85 -11.16 29.26
CA VAL A 455 -18.75 -11.23 30.23
C VAL A 455 -17.83 -12.39 29.85
N LEU A 456 -16.54 -12.09 29.65
CA LEU A 456 -15.53 -13.10 29.33
C LEU A 456 -15.25 -13.99 30.57
N PRO A 457 -15.33 -15.33 30.46
CA PRO A 457 -14.90 -16.22 31.51
C PRO A 457 -13.37 -16.26 31.60
N ASP A 458 -12.83 -16.40 32.82
CA ASP A 458 -11.40 -16.62 33.03
C ASP A 458 -11.03 -18.06 32.68
N ILE A 459 -10.43 -18.25 31.50
CA ILE A 459 -10.02 -19.56 31.01
C ILE A 459 -9.07 -20.24 31.99
N ALA A 460 -8.11 -19.52 32.58
CA ALA A 460 -7.11 -20.13 33.44
C ALA A 460 -7.78 -20.70 34.70
N THR A 461 -8.70 -19.95 35.28
CA THR A 461 -9.47 -20.39 36.46
C THR A 461 -10.41 -21.54 36.12
N GLU A 462 -11.10 -21.53 34.98
CA GLU A 462 -12.00 -22.63 34.57
C GLU A 462 -11.22 -23.89 34.15
N MET A 463 -10.10 -23.74 33.44
CA MET A 463 -9.22 -24.87 33.09
C MET A 463 -8.60 -25.49 34.34
N MET A 464 -8.15 -24.69 35.30
CA MET A 464 -7.67 -25.20 36.59
C MET A 464 -8.76 -25.94 37.37
N LYS A 465 -10.03 -25.50 37.30
CA LYS A 465 -11.14 -26.23 37.94
C LYS A 465 -11.37 -27.58 37.27
N LEU A 466 -11.33 -27.63 35.93
CA LEU A 466 -11.46 -28.87 35.15
C LEU A 466 -10.30 -29.83 35.43
N ASP A 467 -9.08 -29.32 35.53
CA ASP A 467 -7.86 -30.11 35.79
C ASP A 467 -7.82 -30.68 37.21
N ASN A 468 -8.46 -30.00 38.16
CA ASN A 468 -8.56 -30.43 39.56
C ASN A 468 -9.80 -31.30 39.86
N ASP A 469 -10.70 -31.51 38.89
CA ASP A 469 -11.87 -32.38 39.08
C ASP A 469 -11.48 -33.85 38.86
N SER A 470 -11.39 -34.59 39.96
CA SER A 470 -10.98 -36.00 39.98
C SER A 470 -12.01 -36.96 39.35
N ASN A 471 -13.19 -36.47 38.95
CA ASN A 471 -14.23 -37.27 38.29
C ASN A 471 -14.17 -37.21 36.75
N LEU A 472 -13.35 -36.35 36.15
CA LEU A 472 -13.24 -36.18 34.70
C LEU A 472 -11.95 -36.83 34.17
N ASN A 473 -12.07 -37.86 33.32
CA ASN A 473 -10.91 -38.56 32.74
C ASN A 473 -11.05 -38.75 31.21
N GLY A 474 -9.93 -38.66 30.50
CA GLY A 474 -9.83 -39.02 29.08
C GLY A 474 -10.62 -38.12 28.12
N GLU A 475 -11.53 -38.72 27.34
CA GLU A 475 -12.34 -38.01 26.32
C GLU A 475 -13.29 -36.97 26.93
N GLU A 476 -13.85 -37.22 28.13
CA GLU A 476 -14.82 -36.31 28.77
C GLU A 476 -14.16 -34.99 29.21
N LEU A 477 -12.94 -35.07 29.75
CA LEU A 477 -12.13 -33.89 30.12
C LEU A 477 -11.75 -33.09 28.87
N THR A 478 -11.36 -33.77 27.79
CA THR A 478 -11.02 -33.13 26.52
C THR A 478 -12.23 -32.41 25.94
N LYS A 479 -13.41 -33.03 25.98
CA LYS A 479 -14.67 -32.45 25.53
C LYS A 479 -15.08 -31.23 26.36
N GLN A 480 -14.98 -31.28 27.69
CA GLN A 480 -15.31 -30.11 28.53
C GLN A 480 -14.32 -28.96 28.35
N ARG A 481 -13.02 -29.25 28.20
CA ARG A 481 -12.03 -28.21 27.81
C ARG A 481 -12.41 -27.57 26.48
N GLN A 482 -12.81 -28.38 25.50
CA GLN A 482 -13.25 -27.91 24.20
C GLN A 482 -14.54 -27.06 24.29
N GLU A 483 -15.50 -27.43 25.14
CA GLU A 483 -16.71 -26.64 25.39
C GLU A 483 -16.40 -25.29 26.05
N VAL A 484 -15.51 -25.24 27.06
CA VAL A 484 -15.09 -23.98 27.69
C VAL A 484 -14.34 -23.09 26.70
N MET A 485 -13.44 -23.66 25.89
CA MET A 485 -12.75 -22.93 24.83
C MET A 485 -13.71 -22.40 23.76
N GLN A 486 -14.74 -23.18 23.40
CA GLN A 486 -15.75 -22.80 22.44
C GLN A 486 -16.66 -21.68 22.97
N ASP A 487 -17.10 -21.74 24.24
CA ASP A 487 -17.87 -20.68 24.88
C ASP A 487 -17.06 -19.38 24.98
N TYR A 488 -15.80 -19.48 25.41
CA TYR A 488 -14.90 -18.33 25.43
C TYR A 488 -14.72 -17.71 24.04
N SER A 489 -14.40 -18.52 23.03
CA SER A 489 -14.22 -18.05 21.65
C SER A 489 -15.47 -17.35 21.11
N THR A 490 -16.65 -17.92 21.38
CA THR A 490 -17.94 -17.35 20.97
C THR A 490 -18.22 -16.01 21.68
N LYS A 491 -18.00 -15.93 23.00
CA LYS A 491 -18.20 -14.68 23.77
C LYS A 491 -17.20 -13.59 23.39
N SER A 492 -15.93 -13.96 23.21
CA SER A 492 -14.86 -13.05 22.75
C SER A 492 -15.20 -12.45 21.40
N ARG A 493 -15.63 -13.28 20.44
CA ARG A 493 -16.05 -12.84 19.11
C ARG A 493 -17.22 -11.85 19.14
N ARG A 494 -18.25 -12.12 19.96
CA ARG A 494 -19.39 -11.20 20.12
C ARG A 494 -18.97 -9.87 20.72
N LEU A 495 -18.13 -9.89 21.76
CA LEU A 495 -17.63 -8.67 22.40
C LEU A 495 -16.81 -7.85 21.40
N HIS A 496 -16.00 -8.52 20.58
CA HIS A 496 -15.27 -7.90 19.49
C HIS A 496 -16.19 -7.23 18.48
N ALA A 497 -17.22 -7.93 18.01
CA ALA A 497 -18.21 -7.37 17.08
C ALA A 497 -18.94 -6.15 17.66
N VAL A 498 -19.28 -6.18 18.96
CA VAL A 498 -19.87 -5.02 19.67
C VAL A 498 -18.89 -3.85 19.71
N ASN A 499 -17.63 -4.08 20.06
CA ASN A 499 -16.61 -3.03 20.07
C ASN A 499 -16.40 -2.42 18.68
N GLN A 500 -16.33 -3.24 17.62
CA GLN A 500 -16.20 -2.74 16.25
C GLN A 500 -17.43 -1.93 15.80
N LEU A 501 -18.64 -2.36 16.16
CA LEU A 501 -19.85 -1.58 15.92
C LEU A 501 -19.83 -0.25 16.68
N LEU A 502 -19.49 -0.26 17.97
CA LEU A 502 -19.37 0.97 18.76
C LEU A 502 -18.36 1.94 18.15
N LYS A 503 -17.21 1.44 17.73
CA LYS A 503 -16.17 2.19 17.00
C LYS A 503 -16.73 2.80 15.72
N ALA A 504 -17.39 1.99 14.88
CA ALA A 504 -18.01 2.41 13.64
C ALA A 504 -19.06 3.52 13.83
N TYR A 505 -19.87 3.48 14.89
CA TYR A 505 -20.91 4.48 15.15
C TYR A 505 -20.41 5.79 15.77
N THR A 506 -19.30 5.75 16.51
CA THR A 506 -18.86 6.87 17.35
C THR A 506 -17.64 7.62 16.80
N LEU A 507 -16.70 6.90 16.18
CA LEU A 507 -15.45 7.47 15.69
C LEU A 507 -15.45 7.72 14.19
N PHE A 508 -16.16 6.90 13.41
CA PHE A 508 -16.20 7.00 11.95
C PHE A 508 -17.49 7.67 11.49
N GLU A 509 -17.35 8.80 10.79
CA GLU A 509 -18.42 9.58 10.22
C GLU A 509 -18.47 9.42 8.69
N ARG A 510 -19.70 9.40 8.18
CA ARG A 510 -19.94 9.36 6.74
C ARG A 510 -19.58 10.72 6.14
N ASP A 511 -18.94 10.68 4.98
CA ASP A 511 -18.37 11.80 4.21
C ASP A 511 -17.12 12.45 4.84
N GLU A 512 -16.57 11.88 5.92
CA GLU A 512 -15.27 12.25 6.51
C GLU A 512 -14.26 11.10 6.39
N GLU A 513 -14.43 10.01 7.15
CA GLU A 513 -13.53 8.85 7.09
C GLU A 513 -13.96 7.81 6.03
N TYR A 514 -15.23 7.80 5.63
CA TYR A 514 -15.73 6.93 4.57
C TYR A 514 -16.94 7.54 3.85
N VAL A 515 -17.22 7.09 2.63
CA VAL A 515 -18.42 7.47 1.86
C VAL A 515 -19.20 6.21 1.48
N VAL A 516 -20.53 6.33 1.33
CA VAL A 516 -21.37 5.24 0.81
C VAL A 516 -21.72 5.53 -0.64
N ILE A 517 -21.20 4.72 -1.56
CA ILE A 517 -21.42 4.85 -3.01
C ILE A 517 -21.83 3.48 -3.55
N ASP A 518 -22.87 3.43 -4.39
CA ASP A 518 -23.39 2.20 -4.99
C ASP A 518 -23.73 1.10 -3.97
N GLY A 519 -24.15 1.51 -2.76
CA GLY A 519 -24.46 0.61 -1.66
C GLY A 519 -23.23 -0.06 -1.06
N GLN A 520 -22.06 0.59 -1.06
CA GLN A 520 -20.82 0.10 -0.46
C GLN A 520 -20.08 1.21 0.32
N VAL A 521 -19.40 0.83 1.40
CA VAL A 521 -18.56 1.71 2.21
C VAL A 521 -17.19 1.84 1.55
N LYS A 522 -16.78 3.06 1.18
CA LYS A 522 -15.44 3.35 0.64
C LYS A 522 -14.67 4.24 1.59
N ILE A 523 -13.42 3.88 1.89
CA ILE A 523 -12.56 4.65 2.78
C ILE A 523 -12.14 5.95 2.10
N VAL A 524 -12.15 7.04 2.85
CA VAL A 524 -11.59 8.33 2.45
C VAL A 524 -10.31 8.55 3.26
N ASP A 525 -9.22 8.83 2.57
CA ASP A 525 -8.01 9.31 3.22
C ASP A 525 -8.28 10.69 3.83
N GLU A 526 -8.15 10.77 5.15
CA GLU A 526 -8.43 11.97 5.96
C GLU A 526 -7.59 13.19 5.55
N GLN A 527 -6.35 12.97 5.11
CA GLN A 527 -5.43 14.06 4.77
C GLN A 527 -5.57 14.51 3.33
N THR A 528 -5.85 13.57 2.43
CA THR A 528 -5.89 13.88 0.99
C THR A 528 -7.32 14.06 0.48
N GLY A 529 -8.33 13.64 1.25
CA GLY A 529 -9.75 13.63 0.88
C GLY A 529 -10.05 12.65 -0.26
N ARG A 530 -9.08 11.79 -0.60
CA ARG A 530 -9.17 10.87 -1.73
C ARG A 530 -9.89 9.61 -1.31
N MET A 531 -10.70 9.07 -2.21
CA MET A 531 -11.19 7.71 -2.05
C MET A 531 -10.01 6.75 -2.19
N MET A 532 -9.80 5.94 -1.16
CA MET A 532 -8.78 4.91 -1.15
C MET A 532 -9.34 3.68 -1.85
N GLU A 533 -9.26 3.70 -3.18
CA GLU A 533 -9.82 2.63 -4.01
C GLU A 533 -9.15 1.29 -3.67
N GLY A 534 -9.99 0.31 -3.38
CA GLY A 534 -9.55 -1.02 -3.04
C GLY A 534 -8.89 -1.15 -1.68
N ARG A 535 -9.33 -0.38 -0.68
CA ARG A 535 -8.91 -0.55 0.72
C ARG A 535 -10.11 -0.84 1.61
N ARG A 536 -9.94 -1.78 2.54
CA ARG A 536 -10.89 -2.10 3.62
C ARG A 536 -10.24 -1.87 4.97
N TYR A 537 -11.06 -1.59 5.99
CA TYR A 537 -10.60 -1.60 7.37
C TYR A 537 -10.44 -3.06 7.81
N SER A 538 -9.33 -3.39 8.45
CA SER A 538 -9.08 -4.72 8.99
C SER A 538 -9.96 -5.00 10.21
N ASP A 539 -9.89 -6.24 10.71
CA ASP A 539 -10.37 -6.59 12.05
C ASP A 539 -11.89 -6.37 12.26
N GLY A 540 -12.70 -6.70 11.24
CA GLY A 540 -14.16 -6.61 11.34
C GLY A 540 -14.77 -5.20 11.29
N LEU A 541 -13.94 -4.14 11.35
CA LEU A 541 -14.41 -2.75 11.33
C LEU A 541 -15.13 -2.38 10.04
N HIS A 542 -14.66 -2.90 8.89
CA HIS A 542 -15.31 -2.62 7.61
C HIS A 542 -16.71 -3.25 7.56
N GLN A 543 -16.84 -4.49 8.04
CA GLN A 543 -18.11 -5.21 8.18
C GLN A 543 -19.05 -4.48 9.15
N ALA A 544 -18.52 -3.94 10.26
CA ALA A 544 -19.29 -3.12 11.19
C ALA A 544 -19.80 -1.83 10.55
N LEU A 545 -19.02 -1.17 9.69
CA LEU A 545 -19.44 0.01 8.91
C LEU A 545 -20.49 -0.35 7.85
N GLU A 546 -20.33 -1.47 7.14
CA GLU A 546 -21.32 -1.99 6.20
C GLU A 546 -22.65 -2.27 6.93
N ALA A 547 -22.59 -2.94 8.08
CA ALA A 547 -23.75 -3.20 8.93
C ALA A 547 -24.39 -1.89 9.40
N LYS A 548 -23.60 -0.92 9.90
CA LYS A 548 -24.08 0.42 10.32
C LYS A 548 -24.89 1.09 9.22
N GLU A 549 -24.35 1.16 8.00
CA GLU A 549 -24.99 1.81 6.85
C GLU A 549 -26.11 0.97 6.20
N SER A 550 -26.44 -0.20 6.74
CA SER A 550 -27.41 -1.16 6.18
C SER A 550 -27.05 -1.63 4.77
N VAL A 551 -25.75 -1.75 4.51
CA VAL A 551 -25.16 -2.32 3.30
C VAL A 551 -25.03 -3.83 3.46
N LYS A 552 -24.97 -4.58 2.35
CA LYS A 552 -24.68 -6.02 2.39
C LYS A 552 -23.30 -6.25 3.03
N VAL A 553 -23.29 -6.87 4.21
CA VAL A 553 -22.07 -7.28 4.92
C VAL A 553 -21.34 -8.33 4.07
N GLY A 554 -20.05 -8.12 3.81
CA GLY A 554 -19.22 -9.08 3.10
C GLY A 554 -18.90 -10.34 3.92
N ASP A 555 -18.66 -11.45 3.22
CA ASP A 555 -18.22 -12.74 3.80
C ASP A 555 -16.91 -12.56 4.60
N ILE A 556 -16.68 -13.39 5.62
CA ILE A 556 -15.43 -13.34 6.38
C ILE A 556 -14.29 -13.82 5.48
N THR A 557 -13.24 -13.01 5.42
CA THR A 557 -12.08 -13.27 4.59
C THR A 557 -10.85 -13.53 5.45
N GLN A 558 -10.07 -14.54 5.10
CA GLN A 558 -8.77 -14.81 5.72
C GLN A 558 -7.66 -14.17 4.90
N THR A 559 -6.67 -13.58 5.58
CA THR A 559 -5.45 -13.05 4.98
C THR A 559 -4.65 -14.18 4.31
N TYR A 560 -4.41 -14.09 3.01
CA TYR A 560 -3.54 -15.00 2.24
C TYR A 560 -2.15 -14.43 2.03
N ALA A 561 -2.05 -13.10 1.89
CA ALA A 561 -0.77 -12.41 1.78
C ALA A 561 -0.93 -10.96 2.25
N THR A 562 0.09 -10.43 2.91
CA THR A 562 0.11 -9.04 3.38
C THR A 562 1.51 -8.47 3.29
N ILE A 563 1.65 -7.18 3.01
CA ILE A 563 2.91 -6.43 3.10
C ILE A 563 2.63 -4.95 3.37
N THR A 564 3.46 -4.30 4.19
CA THR A 564 3.45 -2.84 4.32
C THR A 564 4.15 -2.17 3.15
N LEU A 565 3.72 -0.97 2.75
CA LEU A 565 4.42 -0.21 1.69
C LEU A 565 5.88 0.05 2.08
N GLN A 566 6.14 0.26 3.37
CA GLN A 566 7.46 0.41 3.95
C GLN A 566 8.37 -0.76 3.55
N ASN A 567 7.99 -1.98 3.92
CA ASN A 567 8.78 -3.17 3.64
C ASN A 567 8.82 -3.50 2.14
N TYR A 568 7.75 -3.21 1.39
CA TYR A 568 7.76 -3.35 -0.07
C TYR A 568 8.87 -2.50 -0.72
N PHE A 569 8.96 -1.22 -0.39
CA PHE A 569 9.95 -0.33 -0.99
C PHE A 569 11.38 -0.57 -0.48
N ARG A 570 11.55 -1.10 0.74
CA ARG A 570 12.86 -1.52 1.28
C ARG A 570 13.51 -2.66 0.50
N MET A 571 12.75 -3.43 -0.29
CA MET A 571 13.29 -4.52 -1.12
C MET A 571 14.04 -4.05 -2.36
N TYR A 572 13.87 -2.79 -2.79
CA TYR A 572 14.55 -2.28 -3.98
C TYR A 572 16.04 -2.09 -3.72
N HIS A 573 16.89 -2.51 -4.66
CA HIS A 573 18.33 -2.21 -4.62
C HIS A 573 18.60 -0.72 -4.48
N LYS A 574 17.82 0.10 -5.20
CA LYS A 574 17.88 1.56 -5.10
C LYS A 574 16.48 2.16 -5.07
N LEU A 575 16.25 3.05 -4.12
CA LEU A 575 15.00 3.78 -3.92
C LEU A 575 15.27 5.28 -3.96
N ALA A 576 14.43 6.03 -4.65
CA ALA A 576 14.49 7.48 -4.69
C ALA A 576 13.08 8.08 -4.68
N GLY A 577 12.98 9.38 -4.40
CA GLY A 577 11.69 10.04 -4.39
C GLY A 577 11.77 11.53 -4.73
N MET A 578 10.66 12.09 -5.20
CA MET A 578 10.54 13.52 -5.43
C MET A 578 9.25 14.03 -4.82
N THR A 579 9.29 15.23 -4.25
CA THR A 579 8.10 15.90 -3.74
C THR A 579 8.38 17.39 -3.56
N GLY A 580 7.34 18.19 -3.33
CA GLY A 580 7.51 19.61 -2.98
C GLY A 580 7.72 19.87 -1.50
N THR A 581 7.58 18.85 -0.64
CA THR A 581 7.52 19.03 0.81
C THR A 581 8.01 17.78 1.58
N ALA A 582 9.32 17.50 1.57
CA ALA A 582 9.91 16.34 2.26
C ALA A 582 10.67 16.70 3.54
N GLU A 583 11.21 17.92 3.66
CA GLU A 583 12.09 18.34 4.74
C GLU A 583 11.44 18.18 6.12
N THR A 584 10.12 18.32 6.19
CA THR A 584 9.36 18.16 7.45
C THR A 584 9.44 16.73 7.99
N GLU A 585 9.53 15.73 7.11
CA GLU A 585 9.55 14.29 7.45
C GLU A 585 10.93 13.66 7.19
N ALA A 586 11.99 14.47 7.05
CA ALA A 586 13.32 13.97 6.71
C ALA A 586 13.86 12.94 7.72
N SER A 587 13.51 13.05 9.00
CA SER A 587 13.86 12.06 10.02
C SER A 587 13.15 10.72 9.78
N GLU A 588 11.85 10.74 9.45
CA GLU A 588 11.08 9.52 9.16
C GLU A 588 11.61 8.81 7.91
N PHE A 589 11.89 9.56 6.84
CA PHE A 589 12.49 9.00 5.62
C PHE A 589 13.83 8.31 5.87
N TRP A 590 14.69 8.90 6.71
CA TRP A 590 15.98 8.30 7.07
C TRP A 590 15.83 7.10 8.00
N GLU A 591 14.97 7.19 9.02
CA GLU A 591 14.77 6.12 10.00
C GLU A 591 14.22 4.86 9.35
N ILE A 592 13.20 4.99 8.48
CA ILE A 592 12.51 3.86 7.85
C ILE A 592 13.21 3.40 6.57
N TYR A 593 13.54 4.33 5.65
CA TYR A 593 13.96 4.00 4.29
C TYR A 593 15.43 4.29 3.99
N LYS A 594 16.16 4.92 4.94
CA LYS A 594 17.53 5.42 4.72
C LYS A 594 17.63 6.43 3.56
N LEU A 595 16.54 7.16 3.30
CA LEU A 595 16.48 8.21 2.28
C LEU A 595 16.84 9.57 2.89
N ASP A 596 17.92 10.18 2.40
CA ASP A 596 18.27 11.57 2.73
C ASP A 596 17.46 12.55 1.87
N VAL A 597 17.06 13.68 2.46
CA VAL A 597 16.30 14.73 1.77
C VAL A 597 17.22 15.86 1.37
N VAL A 598 17.26 16.16 0.07
CA VAL A 598 18.00 17.28 -0.51
C VAL A 598 17.00 18.31 -1.06
N VAL A 599 17.02 19.51 -0.50
CA VAL A 599 16.21 20.62 -1.00
C VAL A 599 16.88 21.23 -2.22
N ILE A 600 16.17 21.28 -3.34
CA ILE A 600 16.67 21.78 -4.61
C ILE A 600 16.33 23.27 -4.74
N PRO A 601 17.27 24.14 -5.19
CA PRO A 601 16.96 25.52 -5.52
C PRO A 601 15.81 25.64 -6.52
N THR A 602 15.01 26.69 -6.35
CA THR A 602 14.04 27.08 -7.39
C THR A 602 14.78 27.73 -8.55
N ASN A 603 14.32 27.47 -9.78
CA ASN A 603 14.89 28.12 -10.97
C ASN A 603 14.76 29.65 -10.92
N ARG A 604 13.66 30.13 -10.31
CA ARG A 604 13.37 31.55 -10.09
C ARG A 604 12.93 31.79 -8.65
N PRO A 605 13.37 32.89 -7.99
CA PRO A 605 12.99 33.20 -6.62
C PRO A 605 11.46 33.29 -6.43
N ILE A 606 10.97 32.75 -5.32
CA ILE A 606 9.56 32.84 -4.94
C ILE A 606 9.25 34.27 -4.46
N VAL A 607 8.24 34.90 -5.07
CA VAL A 607 7.77 36.25 -4.73
C VAL A 607 6.34 36.27 -4.16
N ARG A 608 5.80 35.10 -3.80
CA ARG A 608 4.46 34.94 -3.22
C ARG A 608 4.36 35.62 -1.86
N ASP A 609 3.28 36.35 -1.63
CA ASP A 609 2.94 36.98 -0.35
C ASP A 609 2.20 36.00 0.57
N ASP A 610 2.91 35.38 1.51
CA ASP A 610 2.34 34.47 2.52
C ASP A 610 1.95 35.24 3.78
N LYS A 611 0.65 35.41 4.00
CA LYS A 611 0.10 36.20 5.12
C LYS A 611 -0.07 35.37 6.39
N GLU A 612 -0.02 36.05 7.54
CA GLU A 612 -0.29 35.47 8.86
C GLU A 612 -1.77 35.06 9.00
N ASP A 613 -2.03 34.01 9.78
CA ASP A 613 -3.36 33.42 9.94
C ASP A 613 -4.38 34.40 10.56
N LEU A 614 -5.60 34.38 10.02
CA LEU A 614 -6.74 35.10 10.59
C LEU A 614 -7.52 34.15 11.48
N VAL A 615 -7.53 34.41 12.80
CA VAL A 615 -8.16 33.54 13.79
C VAL A 615 -9.47 34.15 14.29
N PHE A 616 -10.54 33.36 14.22
CA PHE A 616 -11.91 33.71 14.58
C PHE A 616 -12.37 32.90 15.79
N LYS A 617 -13.36 33.43 16.53
CA LYS A 617 -13.95 32.73 17.67
C LYS A 617 -14.89 31.61 17.22
N THR A 618 -15.67 31.87 16.17
CA THR A 618 -16.69 30.93 15.66
C THR A 618 -16.48 30.58 14.20
N ALA A 619 -16.91 29.39 13.80
CA ALA A 619 -16.86 28.95 12.40
C ALA A 619 -17.73 29.85 11.49
N ARG A 620 -18.81 30.42 12.01
CA ARG A 620 -19.71 31.29 11.24
C ARG A 620 -19.02 32.59 10.81
N GLU A 621 -18.28 33.22 11.71
CA GLU A 621 -17.51 34.45 11.41
C GLU A 621 -16.42 34.14 10.38
N LYS A 622 -15.69 33.03 10.58
CA LYS A 622 -14.68 32.54 9.66
C LYS A 622 -15.22 32.42 8.23
N PHE A 623 -16.33 31.71 8.02
CA PHE A 623 -16.89 31.50 6.68
C PHE A 623 -17.40 32.78 6.03
N ASN A 624 -17.98 33.70 6.81
CA ASN A 624 -18.39 35.01 6.27
C ASN A 624 -17.18 35.80 5.75
N ALA A 625 -16.09 35.86 6.53
CA ALA A 625 -14.86 36.55 6.13
C ALA A 625 -14.20 35.90 4.89
N VAL A 626 -14.19 34.57 4.81
CA VAL A 626 -13.72 33.82 3.63
C VAL A 626 -14.53 34.21 2.39
N ILE A 627 -15.86 34.25 2.49
CA ILE A 627 -16.73 34.57 1.35
C ILE A 627 -16.52 36.02 0.89
N GLU A 628 -16.41 36.97 1.81
CA GLU A 628 -16.15 38.37 1.48
C GLU A 628 -14.84 38.54 0.73
N GLU A 629 -13.77 37.86 1.16
CA GLU A 629 -12.49 37.89 0.46
C GLU A 629 -12.57 37.26 -0.93
N ILE A 630 -13.26 36.12 -1.09
CA ILE A 630 -13.48 35.48 -2.39
C ILE A 630 -14.18 36.44 -3.35
N VAL A 631 -15.23 37.13 -2.89
CA VAL A 631 -15.99 38.09 -3.71
C VAL A 631 -15.10 39.26 -4.12
N ASN A 632 -14.31 39.82 -3.20
CA ASN A 632 -13.41 40.94 -3.47
C ASN A 632 -12.37 40.57 -4.54
N LEU A 633 -11.71 39.42 -4.37
CA LEU A 633 -10.67 38.96 -5.29
C LEU A 633 -11.22 38.57 -6.67
N SER A 634 -12.36 37.88 -6.71
CA SER A 634 -12.98 37.42 -7.96
C SER A 634 -13.47 38.60 -8.79
N THR A 635 -14.08 39.61 -8.14
CA THR A 635 -14.52 40.86 -8.79
C THR A 635 -13.34 41.67 -9.32
N ALA A 636 -12.18 41.60 -8.66
CA ALA A 636 -10.93 42.19 -9.14
C ALA A 636 -10.26 41.39 -10.28
N GLY A 637 -10.90 40.32 -10.78
CA GLY A 637 -10.38 39.48 -11.86
C GLY A 637 -9.30 38.49 -11.42
N ARG A 638 -9.01 38.36 -10.13
CA ARG A 638 -8.00 37.40 -9.64
C ARG A 638 -8.59 35.99 -9.55
N PRO A 639 -7.90 34.95 -10.05
CA PRO A 639 -8.28 33.58 -9.79
C PRO A 639 -8.00 33.18 -8.34
N ILE A 640 -8.86 32.33 -7.80
CA ILE A 640 -8.82 31.90 -6.40
C ILE A 640 -8.90 30.38 -6.32
N LEU A 641 -7.99 29.78 -5.55
CA LEU A 641 -8.08 28.39 -5.11
C LEU A 641 -8.38 28.36 -3.61
N VAL A 642 -9.51 27.78 -3.26
CA VAL A 642 -9.95 27.62 -1.86
C VAL A 642 -9.71 26.18 -1.43
N GLY A 643 -8.86 25.96 -0.43
CA GLY A 643 -8.62 24.65 0.15
C GLY A 643 -9.49 24.42 1.39
N THR A 644 -10.22 23.31 1.43
CA THR A 644 -11.03 22.86 2.58
C THR A 644 -10.52 21.53 3.10
N THR A 645 -10.87 21.16 4.33
CA THR A 645 -10.42 19.89 4.97
C THR A 645 -11.37 18.71 4.72
N SER A 646 -12.64 18.95 4.38
CA SER A 646 -13.63 17.91 4.11
C SER A 646 -14.59 18.26 2.97
N VAL A 647 -15.24 17.23 2.42
CA VAL A 647 -16.24 17.38 1.34
C VAL A 647 -17.45 18.16 1.85
N ASP A 648 -17.90 17.93 3.08
CA ASP A 648 -19.01 18.67 3.68
C ASP A 648 -18.72 20.18 3.79
N ILE A 649 -17.49 20.56 4.16
CA ILE A 649 -17.08 21.98 4.18
C ILE A 649 -17.08 22.56 2.77
N SER A 650 -16.57 21.83 1.78
CA SER A 650 -16.61 22.22 0.36
C SER A 650 -18.03 22.45 -0.14
N GLU A 651 -18.97 21.54 0.16
CA GLU A 651 -20.37 21.65 -0.24
C GLU A 651 -21.13 22.77 0.50
N LYS A 652 -20.81 23.01 1.77
CA LYS A 652 -21.33 24.16 2.53
C LYS A 652 -20.85 25.47 1.91
N LEU A 653 -19.55 25.60 1.64
CA LEU A 653 -18.97 26.80 1.03
C LEU A 653 -19.53 27.04 -0.36
N SER A 654 -19.64 25.98 -1.17
CA SER A 654 -20.28 26.00 -2.49
C SER A 654 -21.69 26.60 -2.42
N ARG A 655 -22.56 26.07 -1.55
CA ARG A 655 -23.92 26.61 -1.34
C ARG A 655 -23.92 28.09 -0.95
N MET A 656 -23.02 28.50 -0.06
CA MET A 656 -22.91 29.90 0.35
C MET A 656 -22.45 30.84 -0.77
N LEU A 657 -21.53 30.38 -1.64
CA LEU A 657 -21.09 31.12 -2.82
C LEU A 657 -22.18 31.20 -3.91
N GLN A 658 -22.97 30.14 -4.09
CA GLN A 658 -24.15 30.15 -4.99
C GLN A 658 -25.16 31.22 -4.56
N LEU A 659 -25.44 31.34 -3.26
CA LEU A 659 -26.33 32.38 -2.71
C LEU A 659 -25.83 33.80 -2.96
N ARG A 660 -24.51 33.99 -3.13
CA ARG A 660 -23.88 35.28 -3.48
C ARG A 660 -23.72 35.49 -4.99
N GLY A 661 -24.16 34.54 -5.82
CA GLY A 661 -24.07 34.63 -7.28
C GLY A 661 -22.67 34.42 -7.86
N ILE A 662 -21.73 33.84 -7.09
CA ILE A 662 -20.36 33.59 -7.54
C ILE A 662 -20.25 32.24 -8.24
N SER A 663 -19.82 32.25 -9.50
CA SER A 663 -19.53 31.02 -10.26
C SER A 663 -18.26 30.36 -9.73
N HIS A 664 -18.35 29.07 -9.40
CA HIS A 664 -17.23 28.29 -8.87
C HIS A 664 -17.33 26.82 -9.30
N ASN A 665 -16.20 26.12 -9.21
CA ASN A 665 -16.12 24.67 -9.38
C ASN A 665 -15.67 24.00 -8.07
N VAL A 666 -16.12 22.77 -7.82
CA VAL A 666 -15.75 21.98 -6.64
C VAL A 666 -15.00 20.72 -7.07
N LEU A 667 -13.84 20.48 -6.46
CA LEU A 667 -13.01 19.31 -6.66
C LEU A 667 -13.10 18.42 -5.40
N ASN A 668 -13.74 17.26 -5.54
CA ASN A 668 -14.03 16.33 -4.43
C ASN A 668 -13.25 15.00 -4.52
N ALA A 669 -12.16 14.95 -5.30
CA ALA A 669 -11.33 13.76 -5.51
C ALA A 669 -12.08 12.50 -6.02
N LYS A 670 -13.20 12.69 -6.74
CA LYS A 670 -14.06 11.60 -7.25
C LYS A 670 -13.81 11.24 -8.72
N GLN A 671 -13.37 12.20 -9.54
CA GLN A 671 -13.19 12.01 -10.99
C GLN A 671 -11.92 12.70 -11.47
N HIS A 672 -10.79 11.98 -11.45
CA HIS A 672 -9.47 12.56 -11.70
C HIS A 672 -9.32 13.27 -13.06
N GLN A 673 -9.89 12.70 -14.13
CA GLN A 673 -9.81 13.32 -15.46
C GLN A 673 -10.55 14.66 -15.52
N ARG A 674 -11.79 14.70 -15.03
CA ARG A 674 -12.60 15.93 -14.98
C ARG A 674 -12.00 16.98 -14.06
N GLU A 675 -11.37 16.55 -12.96
CA GLU A 675 -10.64 17.44 -12.06
C GLU A 675 -9.44 18.08 -12.76
N ALA A 676 -8.67 17.31 -13.55
CA ALA A 676 -7.55 17.86 -14.32
C ALA A 676 -8.01 18.95 -15.31
N GLU A 677 -9.14 18.76 -15.98
CA GLU A 677 -9.75 19.77 -16.87
C GLU A 677 -10.14 21.04 -16.10
N ILE A 678 -10.77 20.89 -14.94
CA ILE A 678 -11.15 22.03 -14.09
C ILE A 678 -9.91 22.79 -13.58
N VAL A 679 -8.87 22.05 -13.16
CA VAL A 679 -7.61 22.64 -12.66
C VAL A 679 -6.88 23.40 -13.77
N ALA A 680 -6.88 22.89 -15.01
CA ALA A 680 -6.29 23.59 -16.14
C ALA A 680 -6.97 24.94 -16.43
N GLU A 681 -8.28 25.07 -16.13
CA GLU A 681 -9.01 26.33 -16.26
C GLU A 681 -8.95 27.23 -15.01
N ALA A 682 -8.51 26.71 -13.87
CA ALA A 682 -8.57 27.41 -12.58
C ALA A 682 -7.73 28.70 -12.55
N GLY A 683 -6.71 28.81 -13.41
CA GLY A 683 -5.85 29.99 -13.51
C GLY A 683 -6.38 31.10 -14.41
N LYS A 684 -7.60 31.00 -14.96
CA LYS A 684 -8.24 32.06 -15.76
C LYS A 684 -8.82 33.17 -14.87
N SER A 685 -8.86 34.40 -15.40
CA SER A 685 -9.35 35.60 -14.68
C SER A 685 -10.70 35.38 -13.98
N GLY A 686 -10.78 35.77 -12.71
CA GLY A 686 -11.99 35.74 -11.87
C GLY A 686 -12.53 34.36 -11.50
N ARG A 687 -11.88 33.25 -11.92
CA ARG A 687 -12.32 31.89 -11.61
C ARG A 687 -12.14 31.55 -10.13
N VAL A 688 -13.14 30.88 -9.55
CA VAL A 688 -13.09 30.34 -8.19
C VAL A 688 -13.13 28.82 -8.26
N THR A 689 -12.15 28.17 -7.63
CA THR A 689 -12.08 26.72 -7.54
C THR A 689 -11.97 26.32 -6.08
N ILE A 690 -12.85 25.46 -5.62
CA ILE A 690 -12.83 24.87 -4.27
C ILE A 690 -12.23 23.47 -4.39
N ALA A 691 -11.21 23.18 -3.59
CA ALA A 691 -10.56 21.89 -3.54
C ALA A 691 -10.68 21.30 -2.12
N THR A 692 -11.30 20.12 -2.03
CA THR A 692 -11.26 19.32 -0.81
C THR A 692 -9.85 18.74 -0.66
N ASN A 693 -9.20 19.03 0.46
CA ASN A 693 -7.83 18.67 0.81
C ASN A 693 -6.84 18.98 -0.32
N MET A 694 -6.45 17.96 -1.07
CA MET A 694 -5.49 18.04 -2.17
C MET A 694 -6.05 17.52 -3.50
N ALA A 695 -7.36 17.67 -3.72
CA ALA A 695 -7.97 17.40 -5.01
C ALA A 695 -7.31 18.22 -6.12
N GLY A 696 -7.14 17.62 -7.32
CA GLY A 696 -6.39 18.25 -8.41
C GLY A 696 -4.85 18.21 -8.26
N ARG A 697 -4.30 17.43 -7.33
CA ARG A 697 -2.85 17.22 -7.21
C ARG A 697 -2.24 16.50 -8.42
N GLY A 698 -0.97 16.78 -8.70
CA GLY A 698 -0.29 16.32 -9.92
C GLY A 698 -0.61 17.15 -11.17
N THR A 699 -1.53 18.12 -11.10
CA THR A 699 -1.84 19.06 -12.20
C THR A 699 -1.42 20.49 -11.84
N ASP A 700 -0.81 21.17 -12.81
CA ASP A 700 -0.33 22.55 -12.68
C ASP A 700 -1.45 23.56 -13.03
N ILE A 701 -1.52 24.67 -12.28
CA ILE A 701 -2.46 25.77 -12.54
C ILE A 701 -1.70 26.85 -13.29
N LYS A 702 -1.85 26.87 -14.62
CA LYS A 702 -1.23 27.88 -15.47
C LYS A 702 -2.05 29.18 -15.42
N LEU A 703 -1.38 30.30 -15.15
CA LEU A 703 -2.02 31.62 -15.12
C LEU A 703 -2.38 32.07 -16.54
N GLY A 704 -3.63 32.46 -16.74
CA GLY A 704 -4.11 33.01 -18.01
C GLY A 704 -3.61 34.43 -18.29
N PRO A 705 -3.87 34.97 -19.50
CA PRO A 705 -3.50 36.34 -19.84
C PRO A 705 -4.12 37.37 -18.88
N GLY A 706 -3.35 38.38 -18.45
CA GLY A 706 -3.83 39.45 -17.56
C GLY A 706 -3.86 39.12 -16.06
N VAL A 707 -3.62 37.85 -15.69
CA VAL A 707 -3.71 37.38 -14.30
C VAL A 707 -2.49 37.76 -13.47
N LYS A 708 -1.30 37.80 -14.07
CA LYS A 708 -0.07 38.18 -13.37
C LYS A 708 -0.13 39.64 -12.92
N GLU A 709 -0.66 40.50 -13.77
CA GLU A 709 -0.89 41.93 -13.49
C GLU A 709 -1.94 42.14 -12.40
N ALA A 710 -2.95 41.26 -12.34
CA ALA A 710 -3.95 41.27 -11.28
C ALA A 710 -3.40 40.79 -9.92
N GLY A 711 -2.14 40.37 -9.82
CA GLY A 711 -1.52 39.88 -8.59
C GLY A 711 -1.46 38.36 -8.47
N GLY A 712 -1.70 37.64 -9.57
CA GLY A 712 -1.57 36.18 -9.66
C GLY A 712 -2.63 35.39 -8.90
N LEU A 713 -2.38 34.09 -8.74
CA LEU A 713 -3.29 33.16 -8.06
C LEU A 713 -3.33 33.42 -6.55
N ALA A 714 -4.55 33.60 -6.02
CA ALA A 714 -4.77 33.69 -4.58
C ALA A 714 -5.13 32.32 -3.99
N ILE A 715 -4.47 31.95 -2.89
CA ILE A 715 -4.76 30.74 -2.11
C ILE A 715 -5.50 31.13 -0.84
N ILE A 716 -6.64 30.50 -0.60
CA ILE A 716 -7.42 30.66 0.63
C ILE A 716 -7.55 29.30 1.32
N GLY A 717 -6.93 29.13 2.48
CA GLY A 717 -7.17 27.97 3.34
C GLY A 717 -8.31 28.25 4.31
N THR A 718 -9.37 27.44 4.29
CA THR A 718 -10.51 27.64 5.22
C THR A 718 -10.27 27.09 6.61
N GLU A 719 -9.24 26.26 6.76
CA GLU A 719 -8.76 25.62 7.99
C GLU A 719 -7.27 25.28 7.84
N ARG A 720 -6.65 24.91 8.96
CA ARG A 720 -5.30 24.30 9.00
C ARG A 720 -5.46 22.78 8.96
N HIS A 721 -4.69 22.11 8.11
CA HIS A 721 -4.67 20.65 8.08
C HIS A 721 -3.90 20.09 9.28
N ASP A 722 -4.06 18.81 9.55
CA ASP A 722 -3.31 18.12 10.62
C ASP A 722 -1.80 18.13 10.40
N SER A 723 -1.37 18.24 9.13
CA SER A 723 0.04 18.34 8.76
C SER A 723 0.36 19.68 8.10
N ARG A 724 1.50 20.26 8.52
CA ARG A 724 2.09 21.47 7.93
C ARG A 724 2.48 21.26 6.47
N ARG A 725 2.77 20.01 6.11
CA ARG A 725 3.12 19.59 4.75
C ARG A 725 1.99 19.89 3.77
N VAL A 726 0.77 19.47 4.10
CA VAL A 726 -0.43 19.70 3.26
C VAL A 726 -0.70 21.20 3.09
N ASP A 727 -0.58 21.98 4.17
CA ASP A 727 -0.70 23.44 4.09
C ASP A 727 0.35 24.06 3.16
N ARG A 728 1.61 23.60 3.23
CA ARG A 728 2.69 24.05 2.33
C ARG A 728 2.41 23.65 0.88
N GLN A 729 1.86 22.47 0.62
CA GLN A 729 1.47 22.06 -0.72
C GLN A 729 0.35 22.93 -1.29
N LEU A 730 -0.66 23.28 -0.47
CA LEU A 730 -1.74 24.18 -0.87
C LEU A 730 -1.20 25.56 -1.22
N ARG A 731 -0.32 26.14 -0.38
CA ARG A 731 0.37 27.41 -0.69
C ARG A 731 1.17 27.30 -1.98
N GLY A 732 1.93 26.22 -2.14
CA GLY A 732 2.76 25.91 -3.31
C GLY A 732 2.00 25.79 -4.62
N ARG A 733 0.66 25.81 -4.61
CA ARG A 733 -0.14 25.95 -5.83
C ARG A 733 0.03 27.31 -6.50
N SER A 734 0.36 28.35 -5.73
CA SER A 734 0.63 29.72 -6.19
C SER A 734 2.12 30.09 -6.09
N GLY A 735 2.54 31.09 -6.86
CA GLY A 735 3.92 31.61 -6.85
C GLY A 735 4.94 30.79 -7.63
N ARG A 736 4.50 29.99 -8.61
CA ARG A 736 5.36 29.06 -9.36
C ARG A 736 6.26 29.79 -10.35
N GLN A 737 7.51 29.34 -10.52
CA GLN A 737 8.49 29.96 -11.44
C GLN A 737 8.63 31.49 -11.25
N GLY A 738 8.50 31.97 -10.01
CA GLY A 738 8.59 33.39 -9.67
C GLY A 738 7.35 34.23 -10.05
N ASP A 739 6.21 33.59 -10.35
CA ASP A 739 4.95 34.31 -10.57
C ASP A 739 4.47 35.01 -9.29
N PRO A 740 3.76 36.15 -9.39
CA PRO A 740 3.12 36.78 -8.25
C PRO A 740 1.99 35.90 -7.71
N GLY A 741 1.66 36.09 -6.44
CA GLY A 741 0.59 35.34 -5.79
C GLY A 741 0.47 35.67 -4.31
N SER A 742 -0.58 35.16 -3.67
CA SER A 742 -0.77 35.34 -2.23
C SER A 742 -1.35 34.09 -1.57
N SER A 743 -1.06 33.86 -0.29
CA SER A 743 -1.72 32.83 0.51
C SER A 743 -2.23 33.38 1.85
N GLN A 744 -3.44 32.97 2.24
CA GLN A 744 -4.08 33.38 3.48
C GLN A 744 -4.85 32.19 4.07
N PHE A 745 -4.66 31.91 5.36
CA PHE A 745 -5.46 30.92 6.08
C PHE A 745 -6.42 31.60 7.05
N TYR A 746 -7.62 31.03 7.17
CA TYR A 746 -8.68 31.42 8.08
C TYR A 746 -8.92 30.25 9.04
N VAL A 747 -8.85 30.49 10.35
CA VAL A 747 -8.93 29.43 11.36
C VAL A 747 -9.94 29.83 12.43
N SER A 748 -10.71 28.88 12.95
CA SER A 748 -11.63 29.06 14.08
C SER A 748 -11.21 28.21 15.27
N LEU A 749 -11.52 28.67 16.49
CA LEU A 749 -11.35 27.85 17.71
C LEU A 749 -12.21 26.58 17.71
N GLU A 750 -13.29 26.57 16.94
CA GLU A 750 -14.19 25.42 16.78
C GLU A 750 -13.64 24.38 15.77
N ASP A 751 -12.55 24.69 15.06
CA ASP A 751 -11.95 23.78 14.07
C ASP A 751 -11.33 22.54 14.74
N ASN A 752 -11.28 21.42 14.02
CA ASN A 752 -10.89 20.12 14.58
C ASN A 752 -9.48 20.15 15.21
N LEU A 753 -8.50 20.70 14.48
CA LEU A 753 -7.12 20.83 14.96
C LEU A 753 -7.03 21.62 16.29
N MET A 754 -7.79 22.70 16.40
CA MET A 754 -7.83 23.56 17.59
C MET A 754 -8.56 22.89 18.76
N ARG A 755 -9.57 22.05 18.45
CA ARG A 755 -10.30 21.25 19.44
C ARG A 755 -9.41 20.15 20.03
N LEU A 756 -8.61 19.47 19.21
CA LEU A 756 -7.73 18.37 19.65
C LEU A 756 -6.48 18.88 20.38
N PHE A 757 -5.85 19.95 19.87
CA PHE A 757 -4.55 20.43 20.35
C PHE A 757 -4.69 21.73 21.14
N HIS A 758 -4.98 21.50 22.41
CA HIS A 758 -5.17 22.48 23.45
C HIS A 758 -3.85 23.20 23.77
N SER A 759 -3.79 24.51 23.57
CA SER A 759 -2.86 25.32 24.38
C SER A 759 -3.67 26.10 25.41
N GLU A 760 -3.47 25.77 26.69
CA GLU A 760 -3.98 26.60 27.80
C GLU A 760 -3.56 28.07 27.64
N ARG A 761 -2.44 28.31 26.95
CA ARG A 761 -1.94 29.64 26.63
C ARG A 761 -2.84 30.41 25.66
N ILE A 762 -3.37 29.80 24.61
CA ILE A 762 -4.28 30.48 23.67
C ILE A 762 -5.59 30.81 24.39
N ALA A 763 -6.18 29.85 25.13
CA ALA A 763 -7.41 30.09 25.88
C ALA A 763 -7.23 31.21 26.93
N LYS A 764 -6.19 31.13 27.77
CA LYS A 764 -5.88 32.17 28.77
C LYS A 764 -5.53 33.53 28.16
N LEU A 765 -4.94 33.57 26.96
CA LEU A 765 -4.63 34.81 26.25
C LEU A 765 -5.89 35.44 25.66
N MET A 766 -6.80 34.65 25.12
CA MET A 766 -8.10 35.10 24.63
C MET A 766 -8.99 35.61 25.76
N ASP A 767 -9.09 34.87 26.87
CA ASP A 767 -9.82 35.28 28.08
C ASP A 767 -9.26 36.60 28.64
N ARG A 768 -7.94 36.79 28.61
CA ARG A 768 -7.27 37.99 29.13
C ARG A 768 -7.40 39.20 28.19
N MET A 769 -7.55 38.97 26.88
CA MET A 769 -7.72 40.05 25.91
C MET A 769 -9.17 40.56 25.80
N GLY A 770 -10.15 39.90 26.43
CA GLY A 770 -11.53 40.40 26.53
C GLY A 770 -12.22 40.55 25.16
N HIS A 771 -11.94 39.61 24.27
CA HIS A 771 -12.25 39.69 22.84
C HIS A 771 -13.77 39.57 22.59
N LYS A 772 -14.32 40.49 21.79
CA LYS A 772 -15.74 40.52 21.45
C LYS A 772 -16.03 39.74 20.17
N ASP A 773 -17.28 39.33 19.98
CA ASP A 773 -17.75 38.73 18.74
C ASP A 773 -17.49 39.72 17.57
N GLY A 774 -16.82 39.24 16.51
CA GLY A 774 -16.47 40.02 15.31
C GLY A 774 -15.04 40.60 15.20
N GLU A 775 -14.20 40.53 16.23
CA GLU A 775 -12.78 40.94 16.12
C GLU A 775 -11.93 39.80 15.46
N VAL A 776 -10.83 40.13 14.77
CA VAL A 776 -9.95 39.14 14.13
C VAL A 776 -8.59 39.17 14.81
N ILE A 777 -8.10 38.01 15.27
CA ILE A 777 -6.76 37.92 15.84
C ILE A 777 -5.78 37.60 14.73
N GLN A 778 -4.87 38.54 14.48
CA GLN A 778 -3.74 38.35 13.59
C GLN A 778 -2.45 38.62 14.36
N HIS A 779 -1.81 37.56 14.87
CA HIS A 779 -0.58 37.69 15.65
C HIS A 779 0.32 36.45 15.50
N SER A 780 1.61 36.68 15.23
CA SER A 780 2.61 35.62 14.98
C SER A 780 2.74 34.57 16.10
N MET A 781 2.44 34.95 17.34
CA MET A 781 2.40 34.01 18.48
C MET A 781 1.31 32.93 18.33
N VAL A 782 0.16 33.29 17.76
CA VAL A 782 -0.98 32.38 17.57
C VAL A 782 -0.66 31.40 16.45
N THR A 783 -0.20 31.90 15.30
CA THR A 783 0.28 31.09 14.17
C THR A 783 1.34 30.08 14.59
N LYS A 784 2.38 30.51 15.33
CA LYS A 784 3.42 29.61 15.87
C LYS A 784 2.88 28.57 16.86
N SER A 785 1.78 28.86 17.54
CA SER A 785 1.16 27.91 18.47
C SER A 785 0.35 26.86 17.71
N ILE A 786 -0.29 27.23 16.60
CA ILE A 786 -0.94 26.28 15.68
C ILE A 786 0.10 25.38 15.01
N GLU A 787 1.24 25.91 14.55
CA GLU A 787 2.31 25.08 13.98
C GLU A 787 2.86 24.04 14.97
N ARG A 788 2.93 24.38 16.27
CA ARG A 788 3.31 23.42 17.32
C ARG A 788 2.26 22.34 17.53
N ALA A 789 0.98 22.69 17.42
CA ALA A 789 -0.11 21.72 17.46
C ALA A 789 0.01 20.73 16.30
N GLN A 790 0.16 21.21 15.06
CA GLN A 790 0.38 20.37 13.88
C GLN A 790 1.59 19.46 14.06
N LYS A 791 2.74 19.99 14.54
CA LYS A 791 3.93 19.17 14.80
C LYS A 791 3.65 18.02 15.78
N LYS A 792 2.85 18.26 16.82
CA LYS A 792 2.48 17.22 17.78
C LYS A 792 1.55 16.17 17.17
N VAL A 793 0.67 16.55 16.25
CA VAL A 793 -0.16 15.61 15.47
C VAL A 793 0.73 14.74 14.57
N GLU A 794 1.68 15.37 13.87
CA GLU A 794 2.67 14.71 13.01
C GLU A 794 3.48 13.67 13.82
N GLU A 795 4.00 14.05 14.99
CA GLU A 795 4.73 13.15 15.88
C GLU A 795 3.88 11.96 16.38
N ASN A 796 2.59 12.18 16.70
CA ASN A 796 1.68 11.11 17.11
C ASN A 796 1.39 10.13 15.95
N ASN A 797 1.09 10.67 14.77
CA ASN A 797 0.85 9.87 13.58
C ASN A 797 2.10 9.06 13.17
N PHE A 798 3.29 9.64 13.32
CA PHE A 798 4.54 8.94 13.15
C PHE A 798 4.69 7.77 14.14
N GLY A 799 4.35 7.98 15.42
CA GLY A 799 4.34 6.91 16.42
C GLY A 799 3.44 5.73 16.05
N ILE A 800 2.24 6.01 15.54
CA ILE A 800 1.29 4.98 15.07
C ILE A 800 1.88 4.19 13.89
N ARG A 801 2.41 4.89 12.87
CA ARG A 801 3.02 4.25 11.70
C ARG A 801 4.25 3.42 12.08
N LYS A 802 5.09 3.95 12.95
CA LYS A 802 6.28 3.25 13.47
C LYS A 802 5.90 1.95 14.16
N ARG A 803 4.88 1.99 15.03
CA ARG A 803 4.40 0.79 15.71
C ARG A 803 3.87 -0.24 14.72
N LEU A 804 3.07 0.18 13.72
CA LEU A 804 2.59 -0.70 12.66
C LEU A 804 3.74 -1.37 11.88
N LEU A 805 4.78 -0.61 11.56
CA LEU A 805 6.00 -1.14 10.92
C LEU A 805 6.72 -2.14 11.82
N GLU A 806 6.85 -1.89 13.13
CA GLU A 806 7.53 -2.78 14.07
C GLU A 806 6.85 -4.15 14.18
N TYR A 807 5.51 -4.21 14.10
CA TYR A 807 4.78 -5.49 14.01
C TYR A 807 5.01 -6.17 12.66
N ASP A 808 4.96 -5.42 11.54
CA ASP A 808 5.19 -6.01 10.21
C ASP A 808 6.65 -6.42 9.99
N ASP A 809 7.64 -5.79 10.65
CA ASP A 809 9.05 -6.18 10.56
C ASP A 809 9.26 -7.61 11.07
N VAL A 810 8.55 -8.02 12.13
CA VAL A 810 8.55 -9.41 12.62
C VAL A 810 7.98 -10.34 11.55
N MET A 811 6.84 -9.98 10.97
CA MET A 811 6.22 -10.75 9.87
C MET A 811 7.09 -10.77 8.61
N ASN A 812 7.82 -9.70 8.32
CA ASN A 812 8.63 -9.57 7.12
C ASN A 812 9.83 -10.52 7.16
N ILE A 813 10.48 -10.68 8.32
CA ILE A 813 11.56 -11.66 8.50
C ILE A 813 11.06 -13.08 8.19
N GLN A 814 9.89 -13.44 8.74
CA GLN A 814 9.27 -14.74 8.50
C GLN A 814 8.86 -14.91 7.03
N ARG A 815 8.28 -13.87 6.44
CA ARG A 815 7.84 -13.83 5.03
C ARG A 815 9.02 -14.00 4.08
N GLU A 816 10.13 -13.30 4.29
CA GLU A 816 11.34 -13.41 3.46
C GLU A 816 11.89 -14.84 3.49
N ALA A 817 11.94 -15.46 4.68
CA ALA A 817 12.39 -16.86 4.81
C ALA A 817 11.47 -17.83 4.05
N ILE A 818 10.15 -17.69 4.18
CA ILE A 818 9.17 -18.54 3.49
C ILE A 818 9.16 -18.29 1.98
N TYR A 819 9.19 -17.03 1.54
CA TYR A 819 9.18 -16.68 0.12
C TYR A 819 10.47 -17.11 -0.57
N LYS A 820 11.61 -17.10 0.12
CA LYS A 820 12.87 -17.67 -0.40
C LYS A 820 12.72 -19.17 -0.68
N LYS A 821 12.27 -19.96 0.31
CA LYS A 821 12.02 -21.40 0.15
C LYS A 821 10.98 -21.70 -0.92
N ARG A 822 9.93 -20.89 -0.97
CA ARG A 822 8.88 -20.98 -1.99
C ARG A 822 9.44 -20.73 -3.39
N ASN A 823 10.28 -19.71 -3.56
CA ASN A 823 10.92 -19.41 -4.85
C ASN A 823 11.88 -20.52 -5.29
N HIS A 824 12.65 -21.09 -4.37
CA HIS A 824 13.48 -22.27 -4.65
C HIS A 824 12.61 -23.45 -5.12
N ALA A 825 11.47 -23.71 -4.46
CA ALA A 825 10.53 -24.75 -4.89
C ALA A 825 9.85 -24.43 -6.23
N LEU A 826 9.56 -23.17 -6.52
CA LEU A 826 8.94 -22.74 -7.78
C LEU A 826 9.91 -22.88 -8.96
N GLN A 827 11.15 -22.45 -8.78
CA GLN A 827 12.19 -22.48 -9.81
C GLN A 827 12.82 -23.87 -9.94
N GLY A 828 13.04 -24.56 -8.83
CA GLY A 828 13.78 -25.82 -8.74
C GLY A 828 15.27 -25.62 -8.43
N GLU A 829 15.78 -24.39 -8.55
CA GLU A 829 17.13 -24.02 -8.13
C GLU A 829 17.19 -24.01 -6.59
N ARG A 830 18.30 -24.46 -6.00
CA ARG A 830 18.53 -24.57 -4.54
C ARG A 830 17.56 -25.47 -3.74
N LEU A 831 16.55 -26.05 -4.38
CA LEU A 831 15.57 -26.92 -3.71
C LEU A 831 16.22 -28.15 -3.05
N SER A 832 17.26 -28.73 -3.68
CA SER A 832 17.95 -29.89 -3.12
C SER A 832 18.63 -29.58 -1.78
N VAL A 833 19.19 -28.36 -1.63
CA VAL A 833 19.79 -27.86 -0.38
C VAL A 833 18.71 -27.68 0.68
N ASP A 834 17.58 -27.06 0.31
CA ASP A 834 16.44 -26.92 1.23
C ASP A 834 15.93 -28.27 1.72
N LEU A 835 15.73 -29.24 0.82
CA LEU A 835 15.28 -30.59 1.18
C LEU A 835 16.30 -31.28 2.08
N ASN A 836 17.60 -31.21 1.76
CA ASN A 836 18.65 -31.78 2.58
C ASN A 836 18.63 -31.24 4.02
N ASN A 837 18.41 -29.92 4.16
CA ASN A 837 18.26 -29.27 5.46
C ASN A 837 16.98 -29.73 6.18
N MET A 838 15.86 -29.94 5.47
CA MET A 838 14.63 -30.52 6.05
C MET A 838 14.85 -31.95 6.54
N PHE A 839 15.48 -32.82 5.73
CA PHE A 839 15.81 -34.19 6.11
C PHE A 839 16.72 -34.24 7.34
N SER A 840 17.78 -33.42 7.35
CA SER A 840 18.72 -33.31 8.46
C SER A 840 18.01 -32.86 9.74
N SER A 841 17.18 -31.81 9.66
CA SER A 841 16.43 -31.28 10.80
C SER A 841 15.45 -32.30 11.40
N ILE A 842 14.74 -33.06 10.56
CA ILE A 842 13.80 -34.09 11.04
C ILE A 842 14.54 -35.30 11.62
N ALA A 843 15.64 -35.73 11.00
CA ALA A 843 16.48 -36.81 11.55
C ALA A 843 17.03 -36.44 12.93
N GLU A 844 17.58 -35.22 13.07
CA GLU A 844 18.08 -34.70 14.35
C GLU A 844 16.98 -34.61 15.40
N SER A 845 15.83 -34.02 15.07
CA SER A 845 14.70 -33.90 16.00
C SER A 845 14.19 -35.25 16.49
N LEU A 846 14.01 -36.22 15.60
CA LEU A 846 13.52 -37.56 15.97
C LEU A 846 14.48 -38.29 16.90
N VAL A 847 15.79 -38.19 16.66
CA VAL A 847 16.79 -38.81 17.54
C VAL A 847 16.83 -38.07 18.88
N LEU A 848 17.01 -36.75 18.89
CA LEU A 848 17.14 -35.95 20.13
C LEU A 848 15.94 -36.12 21.08
N SER A 849 14.71 -36.14 20.56
CA SER A 849 13.50 -36.28 21.36
C SER A 849 13.38 -37.64 22.07
N HIS A 850 14.08 -38.67 21.60
CA HIS A 850 13.97 -40.03 22.15
C HIS A 850 15.29 -40.59 22.69
N TYR A 851 16.40 -39.89 22.49
CA TYR A 851 17.73 -40.31 22.90
C TYR A 851 17.92 -40.23 24.43
N ASN A 852 17.48 -39.15 25.08
CA ASN A 852 17.73 -38.92 26.52
C ASN A 852 17.09 -39.96 27.44
N GLU A 853 15.97 -40.57 27.03
CA GLU A 853 15.28 -41.63 27.78
C GLU A 853 15.82 -43.03 27.45
N GLY A 854 16.68 -43.16 26.44
CA GLY A 854 17.19 -44.44 25.95
C GLY A 854 16.10 -45.36 25.37
N ASP A 855 14.96 -44.81 24.95
CA ASP A 855 13.83 -45.59 24.46
C ASP A 855 13.86 -45.73 22.92
N PHE A 856 14.67 -46.69 22.47
CA PHE A 856 14.76 -47.05 21.05
C PHE A 856 13.41 -47.47 20.46
N GLU A 857 12.52 -48.10 21.24
CA GLU A 857 11.21 -48.52 20.73
C GLU A 857 10.27 -47.32 20.52
N SER A 858 10.36 -46.29 21.36
CA SER A 858 9.68 -45.01 21.09
C SER A 858 10.26 -44.30 19.87
N PHE A 859 11.58 -44.24 19.72
CA PHE A 859 12.23 -43.70 18.52
C PHE A 859 11.78 -44.45 17.24
N ARG A 860 11.79 -45.79 17.28
CA ARG A 860 11.35 -46.66 16.19
C ARG A 860 9.90 -46.39 15.80
N ARG A 861 8.99 -46.31 16.79
CA ARG A 861 7.58 -45.96 16.55
C ARG A 861 7.43 -44.56 15.95
N ALA A 862 8.17 -43.57 16.46
CA ALA A 862 8.13 -42.20 15.95
C ALA A 862 8.64 -42.11 14.51
N SER A 863 9.70 -42.86 14.17
CA SER A 863 10.24 -42.97 12.81
C SER A 863 9.26 -43.64 11.84
N LEU A 864 8.64 -44.75 12.25
CA LEU A 864 7.60 -45.42 11.47
C LEU A 864 6.39 -44.51 11.23
N TYR A 865 5.94 -43.79 12.26
CA TYR A 865 4.82 -42.88 12.16
C TYR A 865 5.15 -41.66 11.28
N SER A 866 6.31 -41.05 11.45
CA SER A 866 6.68 -39.80 10.77
C SER A 866 7.21 -40.02 9.37
N LEU A 867 8.12 -40.97 9.19
CA LEU A 867 8.82 -41.23 7.91
C LEU A 867 8.33 -42.49 7.20
N GLY A 868 7.62 -43.39 7.88
CA GLY A 868 7.30 -44.70 7.33
C GLY A 868 8.51 -45.65 7.28
N LEU A 869 9.54 -45.37 8.08
CA LEU A 869 10.80 -46.10 8.08
C LEU A 869 11.03 -46.86 9.38
N ASP A 870 11.59 -48.06 9.25
CA ASP A 870 12.11 -48.82 10.38
C ASP A 870 13.62 -48.53 10.51
N PRO A 871 14.08 -47.77 11.52
CA PRO A 871 15.49 -47.41 11.68
C PRO A 871 16.35 -48.66 11.88
N LYS A 872 17.43 -48.77 11.09
CA LYS A 872 18.41 -49.86 11.22
C LYS A 872 19.56 -49.48 12.14
N ILE A 873 19.24 -49.05 13.35
CA ILE A 873 20.22 -48.73 14.40
C ILE A 873 20.13 -49.81 15.47
N ASP A 874 21.27 -50.27 15.96
CA ASP A 874 21.30 -51.24 17.04
C ASP A 874 20.78 -50.60 18.36
N PRO A 875 19.84 -51.23 19.09
CA PRO A 875 19.26 -50.64 20.31
C PRO A 875 20.27 -50.38 21.44
N VAL A 876 21.38 -51.12 21.47
CA VAL A 876 22.48 -50.90 22.41
C VAL A 876 23.32 -49.72 21.92
N ALA A 877 23.64 -49.67 20.63
CA ALA A 877 24.34 -48.55 20.02
C ALA A 877 23.59 -47.21 20.22
N PHE A 878 22.26 -47.20 20.07
CA PHE A 878 21.42 -46.01 20.29
C PHE A 878 21.52 -45.45 21.74
N LYS A 879 21.86 -46.28 22.72
CA LYS A 879 22.03 -45.85 24.13
C LYS A 879 23.46 -45.44 24.46
N GLU A 880 24.44 -46.03 23.79
CA GLU A 880 25.86 -45.94 24.17
C GLU A 880 26.68 -45.01 23.26
N GLN A 881 26.30 -44.86 21.99
CA GLN A 881 26.99 -43.98 21.05
C GLN A 881 26.68 -42.50 21.33
N PRO A 882 27.62 -41.57 21.10
CA PRO A 882 27.31 -40.15 21.16
C PRO A 882 26.10 -39.78 20.30
N VAL A 883 25.20 -38.96 20.85
CA VAL A 883 23.95 -38.55 20.18
C VAL A 883 24.17 -38.01 18.77
N GLN A 884 25.27 -37.26 18.56
CA GLN A 884 25.63 -36.70 17.26
C GLN A 884 26.00 -37.77 16.23
N ASP A 885 26.65 -38.86 16.66
CA ASP A 885 26.99 -39.98 15.78
C ASP A 885 25.73 -40.76 15.40
N THR A 886 24.79 -40.94 16.35
CA THR A 886 23.49 -41.57 16.10
C THR A 886 22.61 -40.73 15.16
N VAL A 887 22.63 -39.40 15.30
CA VAL A 887 21.96 -38.47 14.37
C VAL A 887 22.53 -38.64 12.97
N GLU A 888 23.86 -38.65 12.83
CA GLU A 888 24.51 -38.78 11.52
C GLU A 888 24.24 -40.14 10.87
N GLU A 889 24.31 -41.23 11.63
CA GLU A 889 23.97 -42.58 11.14
C GLU A 889 22.52 -42.65 10.66
N PHE A 890 21.58 -42.09 11.43
CA PHE A 890 20.16 -42.08 11.04
C PHE A 890 19.90 -41.19 9.82
N ARG A 891 20.60 -40.06 9.73
CA ARG A 891 20.52 -39.13 8.59
C ARG A 891 20.95 -39.82 7.31
N GLN A 892 22.14 -40.43 7.29
CA GLN A 892 22.66 -41.16 6.13
C GLN A 892 21.72 -42.30 5.72
N PHE A 893 21.23 -43.07 6.69
CA PHE A 893 20.26 -44.14 6.45
C PHE A 893 18.98 -43.62 5.77
N THR A 894 18.45 -42.49 6.23
CA THR A 894 17.23 -41.89 5.68
C THR A 894 17.45 -41.37 4.25
N GLU A 895 18.57 -40.71 4.00
CA GLU A 895 18.95 -40.22 2.67
C GLU A 895 19.12 -41.37 1.67
N ASP A 896 19.79 -42.45 2.05
CA ASP A 896 20.00 -43.61 1.18
C ASP A 896 18.69 -44.25 0.74
N ILE A 897 17.74 -44.39 1.68
CA ILE A 897 16.40 -44.92 1.36
C ILE A 897 15.67 -43.96 0.43
N TYR A 898 15.75 -42.66 0.68
CA TYR A 898 15.10 -41.67 -0.18
C TYR A 898 15.67 -41.72 -1.61
N ARG A 899 17.00 -41.77 -1.77
CA ARG A 899 17.67 -41.89 -3.08
C ARG A 899 17.22 -43.15 -3.82
N GLN A 900 17.19 -44.30 -3.14
CA GLN A 900 16.70 -45.56 -3.72
C GLN A 900 15.23 -45.48 -4.15
N LYS A 901 14.38 -44.86 -3.33
CA LYS A 901 12.97 -44.65 -3.65
C LYS A 901 12.79 -43.81 -4.90
N ILE A 902 13.49 -42.67 -4.98
CA ILE A 902 13.42 -41.78 -6.13
C ILE A 902 13.91 -42.47 -7.41
N GLN A 903 14.98 -43.27 -7.31
CA GLN A 903 15.45 -44.08 -8.43
C GLN A 903 14.39 -45.09 -8.91
N ASN A 904 13.76 -45.82 -7.99
CA ASN A 904 12.68 -46.76 -8.34
C ASN A 904 11.49 -46.07 -9.02
N LEU A 905 11.10 -44.87 -8.56
CA LEU A 905 10.05 -44.08 -9.20
C LEU A 905 10.41 -43.69 -10.63
N ARG A 906 11.68 -43.30 -10.87
CA ARG A 906 12.18 -42.98 -12.21
C ARG A 906 12.15 -44.19 -13.13
N ASP A 907 12.58 -45.35 -12.65
CA ASP A 907 12.60 -46.60 -13.43
C ASP A 907 11.19 -47.06 -13.84
N ILE A 908 10.18 -46.80 -12.98
CA ILE A 908 8.76 -47.07 -13.29
C ILE A 908 8.21 -46.07 -14.33
N LEU A 909 8.53 -44.78 -14.19
CA LEU A 909 7.94 -43.72 -15.01
C LEU A 909 8.59 -43.55 -16.39
N LEU A 910 9.89 -43.86 -16.54
CA LEU A 910 10.60 -43.69 -17.81
C LEU A 910 10.01 -44.49 -18.98
N PRO A 911 9.70 -45.79 -18.85
CA PRO A 911 9.05 -46.56 -19.91
C PRO A 911 7.68 -46.00 -20.27
N VAL A 912 6.95 -45.53 -19.25
CA VAL A 912 5.62 -44.94 -19.41
C VAL A 912 5.69 -43.66 -20.24
N ILE A 913 6.59 -42.74 -19.90
CA ILE A 913 6.80 -41.47 -20.63
C ILE A 913 7.27 -41.73 -22.06
N ARG A 914 8.20 -42.67 -22.26
CA ARG A 914 8.67 -43.05 -23.60
C ARG A 914 7.52 -43.56 -24.46
N ASN A 915 6.66 -44.42 -23.90
CA ASN A 915 5.48 -44.93 -24.59
C ASN A 915 4.48 -43.82 -24.94
N VAL A 916 4.30 -42.82 -24.08
CA VAL A 916 3.46 -41.64 -24.38
C VAL A 916 4.08 -40.80 -25.51
N LYS A 917 5.41 -40.57 -25.51
CA LYS A 917 6.08 -39.81 -26.58
C LYS A 917 5.97 -40.51 -27.94
N GLU A 918 6.11 -41.84 -27.96
CA GLU A 918 6.06 -42.63 -29.20
C GLU A 918 4.64 -42.71 -29.80
N ASN A 919 3.61 -42.88 -28.97
CA ASN A 919 2.23 -43.06 -29.45
C ASN A 919 1.42 -41.76 -29.52
N GLU A 920 1.73 -40.78 -28.68
CA GLU A 920 0.92 -39.57 -28.48
C GLU A 920 1.77 -38.27 -28.43
N GLY A 921 3.08 -38.33 -28.74
CA GLY A 921 4.03 -37.22 -28.53
C GLY A 921 3.85 -35.99 -29.42
N GLN A 922 3.00 -36.04 -30.46
CA GLN A 922 2.56 -34.84 -31.20
C GLN A 922 1.35 -34.16 -30.55
N ARG A 923 0.66 -34.83 -29.62
CA ARG A 923 -0.59 -34.39 -29.01
C ARG A 923 -0.36 -33.63 -27.70
N TYR A 924 0.64 -34.02 -26.91
CA TYR A 924 0.89 -33.47 -25.57
C TYR A 924 2.35 -33.11 -25.35
N LYS A 925 2.61 -32.00 -24.63
CA LYS A 925 3.97 -31.59 -24.19
C LYS A 925 4.26 -31.97 -22.73
N ARG A 926 3.22 -32.03 -21.89
CA ARG A 926 3.29 -32.37 -20.46
C ARG A 926 2.29 -33.45 -20.09
N ILE A 927 2.64 -34.29 -19.11
CA ILE A 927 1.77 -35.34 -18.57
C ILE A 927 1.48 -35.11 -17.09
N SER A 928 0.30 -35.55 -16.64
CA SER A 928 -0.09 -35.51 -15.23
C SER A 928 0.21 -36.85 -14.56
N ILE A 929 1.08 -36.85 -13.56
CA ILE A 929 1.47 -38.02 -12.78
C ILE A 929 0.80 -37.91 -11.40
N PRO A 930 -0.20 -38.74 -11.08
CA PRO A 930 -0.85 -38.70 -9.77
C PRO A 930 0.07 -39.30 -8.70
N PHE A 931 0.43 -38.47 -7.72
CA PHE A 931 1.26 -38.86 -6.58
C PHE A 931 0.47 -38.68 -5.28
N THR A 932 0.51 -39.66 -4.38
CA THR A 932 -0.29 -39.65 -3.14
C THR A 932 0.44 -40.27 -1.97
N ASP A 933 0.25 -39.72 -0.78
CA ASP A 933 0.67 -40.29 0.51
C ASP A 933 -0.39 -41.22 1.14
N GLY A 934 -1.52 -41.43 0.45
CA GLY A 934 -2.67 -42.20 0.93
C GLY A 934 -3.82 -41.35 1.46
N ILE A 935 -3.59 -40.06 1.74
CA ILE A 935 -4.63 -39.12 2.21
C ILE A 935 -4.89 -38.07 1.13
N ARG A 936 -3.82 -37.42 0.65
CA ARG A 936 -3.87 -36.33 -0.33
C ARG A 936 -3.32 -36.83 -1.66
N MET A 937 -3.91 -36.37 -2.76
CA MET A 937 -3.43 -36.67 -4.11
C MET A 937 -3.01 -35.37 -4.80
N LEU A 938 -1.76 -35.30 -5.25
CA LEU A 938 -1.23 -34.17 -5.99
C LEU A 938 -0.97 -34.59 -7.45
N PRO A 939 -1.54 -33.87 -8.44
CA PRO A 939 -1.23 -34.08 -9.84
C PRO A 939 0.11 -33.39 -10.19
N ILE A 940 1.14 -34.18 -10.44
CA ILE A 940 2.48 -33.68 -10.78
C ILE A 940 2.56 -33.47 -12.30
N SER A 941 2.90 -32.26 -12.73
CA SER A 941 3.01 -31.92 -14.16
C SER A 941 4.45 -32.07 -14.64
N ALA A 942 4.75 -33.14 -15.37
CA ALA A 942 6.09 -33.39 -15.92
C ALA A 942 6.18 -33.07 -17.42
N ASP A 943 7.26 -32.42 -17.86
CA ASP A 943 7.55 -32.19 -19.29
C ASP A 943 8.18 -33.45 -19.92
N ILE A 944 7.59 -33.92 -21.02
CA ILE A 944 7.96 -35.20 -21.65
C ILE A 944 9.39 -35.14 -22.21
N ASP A 945 9.73 -34.07 -22.93
CA ASP A 945 11.03 -33.96 -23.62
C ASP A 945 12.16 -33.72 -22.62
N HIS A 946 11.92 -32.87 -21.62
CA HIS A 946 12.88 -32.64 -20.54
C HIS A 946 13.13 -33.92 -19.72
N SER A 947 12.07 -34.70 -19.44
CA SER A 947 12.17 -35.98 -18.74
C SER A 947 12.97 -37.02 -19.51
N LEU A 948 12.83 -37.09 -20.84
CA LEU A 948 13.61 -38.03 -21.66
C LEU A 948 15.07 -37.61 -21.78
N ASN A 949 15.34 -36.32 -21.99
CA ASN A 949 16.70 -35.77 -22.12
C ASN A 949 17.52 -35.93 -20.83
N THR A 950 16.87 -35.83 -19.67
CA THR A 950 17.50 -35.97 -18.35
C THR A 950 17.48 -37.41 -17.81
N GLN A 951 17.09 -38.40 -18.62
CA GLN A 951 16.90 -39.78 -18.17
C GLN A 951 16.03 -39.89 -16.90
N GLY A 952 14.97 -39.09 -16.84
CA GLY A 952 13.97 -39.08 -15.77
C GLY A 952 14.37 -38.29 -14.52
N LYS A 953 15.58 -37.69 -14.45
CA LYS A 953 15.98 -36.87 -13.30
C LYS A 953 15.02 -35.70 -13.06
N SER A 954 14.52 -35.07 -14.13
CA SER A 954 13.61 -33.93 -13.99
C SER A 954 12.27 -34.28 -13.34
N ILE A 955 11.83 -35.53 -13.43
CA ILE A 955 10.54 -35.97 -12.85
C ILE A 955 10.62 -35.94 -11.33
N SER A 956 11.75 -36.37 -10.78
CA SER A 956 12.02 -36.33 -9.33
C SER A 956 11.95 -34.90 -8.82
N LEU A 957 12.61 -33.98 -9.54
CA LEU A 957 12.56 -32.56 -9.25
C LEU A 957 11.11 -32.01 -9.37
N ASP A 958 10.35 -32.38 -10.41
CA ASP A 958 8.95 -31.94 -10.55
C ASP A 958 8.06 -32.42 -9.39
N ILE A 959 8.30 -33.64 -8.87
CA ILE A 959 7.62 -34.20 -7.68
C ILE A 959 7.99 -33.37 -6.43
N GLU A 960 9.28 -33.19 -6.19
CA GLU A 960 9.81 -32.41 -5.07
C GLU A 960 9.26 -30.98 -5.06
N LYS A 961 9.33 -30.28 -6.20
CA LYS A 961 8.83 -28.92 -6.37
C LYS A 961 7.34 -28.81 -6.03
N ALA A 962 6.51 -29.68 -6.59
CA ALA A 962 5.07 -29.61 -6.42
C ALA A 962 4.62 -29.90 -4.98
N ILE A 963 5.25 -30.87 -4.31
CA ILE A 963 4.94 -31.23 -2.92
C ILE A 963 5.40 -30.10 -1.98
N THR A 964 6.65 -29.67 -2.10
CA THR A 964 7.21 -28.62 -1.25
C THR A 964 6.43 -27.33 -1.39
N LEU A 965 6.10 -26.91 -2.63
CA LEU A 965 5.31 -25.71 -2.86
C LEU A 965 3.91 -25.80 -2.25
N ALA A 966 3.20 -26.92 -2.44
CA ALA A 966 1.84 -27.09 -1.93
C ALA A 966 1.78 -27.06 -0.39
N LEU A 967 2.71 -27.74 0.27
CA LEU A 967 2.75 -27.82 1.74
C LEU A 967 3.24 -26.53 2.38
N ILE A 968 4.19 -25.81 1.76
CA ILE A 968 4.55 -24.46 2.21
C ILE A 968 3.35 -23.53 2.12
N ASP A 969 2.64 -23.50 0.99
CA ASP A 969 1.50 -22.60 0.77
C ASP A 969 0.34 -22.88 1.75
N GLU A 970 0.08 -24.15 2.10
CA GLU A 970 -0.97 -24.52 3.06
C GLU A 970 -0.62 -24.09 4.49
N ASN A 971 0.56 -24.48 4.97
CA ASN A 971 0.99 -24.17 6.33
C ASN A 971 1.22 -22.67 6.55
N TRP A 972 1.74 -21.96 5.53
CA TRP A 972 1.91 -20.51 5.61
C TRP A 972 0.58 -19.77 5.75
N LYS A 973 -0.48 -20.21 5.07
CA LYS A 973 -1.82 -19.60 5.21
C LYS A 973 -2.40 -19.79 6.61
N GLU A 974 -2.20 -20.98 7.20
CA GLU A 974 -2.61 -21.25 8.58
C GLU A 974 -1.84 -20.36 9.56
N HIS A 975 -0.53 -20.24 9.37
CA HIS A 975 0.33 -19.36 10.18
C HIS A 975 -0.08 -17.89 10.10
N LEU A 976 -0.39 -17.36 8.91
CA LEU A 976 -0.87 -15.98 8.75
C LEU A 976 -2.14 -15.71 9.58
N ARG A 977 -3.04 -16.70 9.69
CA ARG A 977 -4.23 -16.59 10.55
C ARG A 977 -3.86 -16.54 12.02
N SER A 978 -2.98 -17.44 12.48
CA SER A 978 -2.50 -17.45 13.86
C SER A 978 -1.77 -16.15 14.23
N MET A 979 -1.05 -15.55 13.28
CA MET A 979 -0.36 -14.28 13.46
C MET A 979 -1.32 -13.08 13.57
N ASP A 980 -2.43 -13.10 12.82
CA ASP A 980 -3.49 -12.09 12.97
C ASP A 980 -4.16 -12.23 14.35
N GLU A 981 -4.54 -13.44 14.77
CA GLU A 981 -5.12 -13.71 16.10
C GLU A 981 -4.17 -13.30 17.25
N LEU A 982 -2.87 -13.59 17.12
CA LEU A 982 -1.85 -13.20 18.10
C LEU A 982 -1.72 -11.69 18.22
N LYS A 983 -1.79 -10.96 17.10
CA LYS A 983 -1.66 -9.51 17.11
C LYS A 983 -2.80 -8.85 17.92
N ASP A 984 -3.99 -9.43 17.88
CA ASP A 984 -5.15 -8.94 18.61
C ASP A 984 -5.10 -9.34 20.09
N SER A 985 -4.73 -10.59 20.40
CA SER A 985 -4.65 -11.08 21.78
C SER A 985 -3.61 -10.32 22.61
N VAL A 986 -2.46 -9.98 22.02
CA VAL A 986 -1.35 -9.32 22.71
C VAL A 986 -1.69 -7.86 23.08
N GLN A 987 -2.73 -7.26 22.50
CA GLN A 987 -3.20 -5.95 22.97
C GLN A 987 -3.73 -6.00 24.41
N ALA A 988 -4.28 -7.15 24.85
CA ALA A 988 -4.70 -7.33 26.24
C ALA A 988 -3.52 -7.48 27.21
N ALA A 989 -2.31 -7.78 26.73
CA ALA A 989 -1.13 -7.88 27.60
C ALA A 989 -0.70 -6.54 28.23
N SER A 990 -1.19 -5.40 27.71
CA SER A 990 -0.95 -4.09 28.33
C SER A 990 -1.52 -4.00 29.75
N PHE A 991 -2.54 -4.79 30.08
CA PHE A 991 -3.12 -4.87 31.43
C PHE A 991 -2.14 -5.50 32.45
N GLU A 992 -1.14 -6.28 32.01
CA GLU A 992 -0.11 -6.89 32.86
C GLU A 992 1.18 -6.05 33.01
N GLN A 993 1.20 -4.80 32.51
CA GLN A 993 2.39 -3.93 32.50
C GLN A 993 3.61 -4.48 31.71
N LYS A 994 3.40 -5.42 30.78
CA LYS A 994 4.42 -5.87 29.82
C LYS A 994 4.28 -5.08 28.51
N ASP A 995 5.38 -4.92 27.77
CA ASP A 995 5.35 -4.32 26.43
C ASP A 995 4.71 -5.31 25.42
N PRO A 996 3.54 -4.99 24.83
CA PRO A 996 2.88 -5.85 23.86
C PRO A 996 3.78 -6.23 22.67
N LEU A 997 4.66 -5.34 22.22
CA LEU A 997 5.52 -5.66 21.07
C LEU A 997 6.55 -6.75 21.42
N VAL A 998 7.04 -6.77 22.65
CA VAL A 998 8.01 -7.79 23.11
C VAL A 998 7.33 -9.14 23.23
N VAL A 999 6.13 -9.19 23.81
CA VAL A 999 5.32 -10.41 23.91
C VAL A 999 5.01 -10.94 22.50
N TYR A 1000 4.55 -10.07 21.61
CA TYR A 1000 4.29 -10.43 20.21
C TYR A 1000 5.53 -11.02 19.53
N LYS A 1001 6.72 -10.44 19.72
CA LYS A 1001 7.97 -10.96 19.13
C LYS A 1001 8.32 -12.36 19.63
N MET A 1002 8.14 -12.62 20.93
CA MET A 1002 8.44 -13.93 21.51
C MET A 1002 7.46 -15.00 21.01
N GLU A 1003 6.16 -14.74 21.13
CA GLU A 1003 5.12 -15.69 20.69
C GLU A 1003 5.13 -15.90 19.17
N ALA A 1004 5.37 -14.83 18.39
CA ALA A 1004 5.50 -14.93 16.93
C ALA A 1004 6.70 -15.79 16.50
N TYR A 1005 7.81 -15.73 17.26
CA TYR A 1005 8.99 -16.54 16.99
C TYR A 1005 8.70 -18.03 17.27
N GLU A 1006 8.05 -18.34 18.39
CA GLU A 1006 7.64 -19.71 18.73
C GLU A 1006 6.68 -20.30 17.69
N LEU A 1007 5.66 -19.53 17.26
CA LEU A 1007 4.75 -19.94 16.19
C LEU A 1007 5.50 -20.21 14.87
N PHE A 1008 6.51 -19.39 14.56
CA PHE A 1008 7.31 -19.55 13.35
C PHE A 1008 8.23 -20.78 13.42
N GLU A 1009 8.86 -21.07 14.56
CA GLU A 1009 9.62 -22.31 14.74
C GLU A 1009 8.73 -23.54 14.56
N GLN A 1010 7.53 -23.51 15.12
CA GLN A 1010 6.53 -24.57 14.95
C GLN A 1010 6.11 -24.72 13.48
N LEU A 1011 5.91 -23.61 12.76
CA LEU A 1011 5.62 -23.61 11.33
C LEU A 1011 6.74 -24.30 10.55
N ILE A 1012 8.00 -23.90 10.76
CA ILE A 1012 9.14 -24.47 10.04
C ILE A 1012 9.26 -25.96 10.32
N TYR A 1013 9.12 -26.37 11.59
CA TYR A 1013 9.11 -27.78 11.95
C TYR A 1013 8.00 -28.56 11.24
N LYS A 1014 6.76 -28.04 11.27
CA LYS A 1014 5.60 -28.66 10.63
C LYS A 1014 5.79 -28.78 9.11
N VAL A 1015 6.28 -27.74 8.45
CA VAL A 1015 6.60 -27.76 7.01
C VAL A 1015 7.65 -28.84 6.71
N ASN A 1016 8.76 -28.86 7.45
CA ASN A 1016 9.82 -29.86 7.25
C ASN A 1016 9.27 -31.28 7.44
N GLN A 1017 8.48 -31.50 8.49
CA GLN A 1017 7.91 -32.80 8.82
C GLN A 1017 6.93 -33.27 7.74
N GLU A 1018 6.00 -32.41 7.31
CA GLU A 1018 5.00 -32.76 6.29
C GLU A 1018 5.65 -33.01 4.94
N VAL A 1019 6.60 -32.17 4.51
CA VAL A 1019 7.31 -32.32 3.23
C VAL A 1019 8.10 -33.63 3.21
N VAL A 1020 8.92 -33.88 4.22
CA VAL A 1020 9.73 -35.10 4.30
C VAL A 1020 8.83 -36.33 4.41
N SER A 1021 7.80 -36.30 5.27
CA SER A 1021 6.83 -37.40 5.40
C SER A 1021 6.15 -37.72 4.06
N TYR A 1022 5.70 -36.70 3.33
CA TYR A 1022 5.03 -36.88 2.04
C TYR A 1022 5.99 -37.47 1.01
N LEU A 1023 7.20 -36.94 0.90
CA LEU A 1023 8.23 -37.44 0.00
C LEU A 1023 8.63 -38.88 0.31
N MET A 1024 8.69 -39.26 1.60
CA MET A 1024 9.08 -40.60 2.05
C MET A 1024 7.98 -41.65 1.97
N LYS A 1025 6.72 -41.28 2.23
CA LYS A 1025 5.57 -42.21 2.18
C LYS A 1025 4.87 -42.26 0.83
N GLY A 1026 4.99 -41.19 0.03
CA GLY A 1026 4.27 -41.02 -1.23
C GLY A 1026 4.48 -42.14 -2.25
N ARG A 1027 3.43 -42.48 -3.01
CA ARG A 1027 3.41 -43.56 -4.00
C ARG A 1027 2.70 -43.10 -5.27
N LEU A 1028 3.02 -43.74 -6.38
CA LEU A 1028 2.34 -43.54 -7.65
C LEU A 1028 1.03 -44.34 -7.66
N MET A 1029 -0.04 -43.73 -8.15
CA MET A 1029 -1.31 -44.42 -8.42
C MET A 1029 -1.44 -44.64 -9.92
N ILE A 1030 -0.94 -45.78 -10.42
CA ILE A 1030 -1.01 -46.16 -11.84
C ILE A 1030 -1.86 -47.43 -11.97
N ASP A 1031 -3.09 -47.41 -11.48
CA ASP A 1031 -4.04 -48.52 -11.63
C ASP A 1031 -4.89 -48.32 -12.89
N GLY A 1032 -4.37 -48.75 -14.05
CA GLY A 1032 -5.13 -48.97 -15.28
C GLY A 1032 -5.84 -47.75 -15.92
N GLN A 1033 -5.68 -46.54 -15.36
CA GLN A 1033 -6.24 -45.32 -15.94
C GLN A 1033 -5.33 -44.75 -17.03
N PRO A 1034 -5.88 -44.27 -18.16
CA PRO A 1034 -5.08 -43.62 -19.19
C PRO A 1034 -4.44 -42.35 -18.63
N ILE A 1035 -3.14 -42.17 -18.90
CA ILE A 1035 -2.38 -40.97 -18.52
C ILE A 1035 -3.05 -39.76 -19.15
N GLN A 1036 -3.40 -38.79 -18.30
CA GLN A 1036 -4.12 -37.60 -18.74
C GLN A 1036 -3.15 -36.48 -19.14
N GLU A 1037 -3.56 -35.66 -20.10
CA GLU A 1037 -2.88 -34.42 -20.45
C GLU A 1037 -2.80 -33.51 -19.22
N ALA A 1038 -1.58 -33.12 -18.83
CA ALA A 1038 -1.42 -32.03 -17.87
C ALA A 1038 -1.63 -30.70 -18.59
N ARG A 1039 -2.81 -30.10 -18.41
CA ARG A 1039 -2.94 -28.66 -18.64
C ARG A 1039 -2.28 -27.96 -17.47
N GLN A 1040 -1.41 -27.00 -17.76
CA GLN A 1040 -0.84 -26.11 -16.75
C GLN A 1040 -2.00 -25.44 -16.02
N GLN A 1041 -2.27 -25.88 -14.79
CA GLN A 1041 -3.26 -25.23 -13.94
C GLN A 1041 -2.70 -23.86 -13.60
N LYS A 1042 -3.21 -22.83 -14.27
CA LYS A 1042 -2.99 -21.46 -13.83
C LYS A 1042 -3.50 -21.32 -12.40
N THR A 1043 -2.81 -20.51 -11.60
CA THR A 1043 -3.29 -20.18 -10.27
C THR A 1043 -4.68 -19.56 -10.40
N ASP A 1044 -5.68 -20.22 -9.81
CA ASP A 1044 -7.03 -19.70 -9.80
C ASP A 1044 -7.17 -18.60 -8.76
N MET A 1045 -6.89 -17.37 -9.21
CA MET A 1045 -7.06 -16.16 -8.42
C MET A 1045 -8.48 -15.59 -8.50
N SER A 1046 -9.44 -16.30 -9.12
CA SER A 1046 -10.81 -15.78 -9.31
C SER A 1046 -11.60 -15.63 -8.01
N LYS A 1047 -11.28 -16.46 -7.00
CA LYS A 1047 -11.86 -16.40 -5.65
C LYS A 1047 -11.03 -15.55 -4.69
N VAL A 1048 -9.86 -15.11 -5.12
CA VAL A 1048 -8.96 -14.29 -4.30
C VAL A 1048 -9.38 -12.83 -4.47
N GLN A 1049 -9.56 -12.19 -3.33
CA GLN A 1049 -10.06 -10.85 -3.24
C GLN A 1049 -8.91 -10.01 -2.71
N THR A 1050 -8.30 -9.24 -3.60
CA THR A 1050 -7.55 -8.09 -3.14
C THR A 1050 -8.57 -7.15 -2.50
N ASN A 1051 -8.13 -6.29 -1.57
CA ASN A 1051 -8.99 -5.22 -1.10
C ASN A 1051 -9.59 -4.37 -2.27
N ARG A 1052 -9.05 -4.47 -3.51
CA ARG A 1052 -9.48 -3.83 -4.78
C ARG A 1052 -10.45 -4.64 -5.68
N SER A 1053 -10.31 -5.96 -5.84
CA SER A 1053 -10.96 -6.74 -6.92
C SER A 1053 -12.39 -7.19 -6.63
N GLU A 1054 -12.78 -7.28 -5.36
CA GLU A 1054 -14.16 -7.52 -4.91
C GLU A 1054 -15.16 -6.54 -5.48
N GLU A 1055 -14.71 -5.31 -5.67
CA GLU A 1055 -15.51 -4.17 -6.06
C GLU A 1055 -15.77 -4.15 -7.56
N GLU A 1056 -14.79 -4.51 -8.40
CA GLU A 1056 -14.95 -4.59 -9.86
C GLU A 1056 -15.91 -5.70 -10.30
N ALA A 1057 -15.83 -6.88 -9.67
CA ALA A 1057 -16.72 -8.01 -9.96
C ALA A 1057 -18.18 -7.69 -9.56
N ARG A 1058 -18.36 -6.98 -8.43
CA ARG A 1058 -19.68 -6.55 -7.95
C ARG A 1058 -20.21 -5.33 -8.71
N GLN A 1059 -19.36 -4.42 -9.20
CA GLN A 1059 -19.76 -3.37 -10.16
C GLN A 1059 -20.28 -3.95 -11.48
N ARG A 1060 -19.65 -5.00 -12.03
CA ARG A 1060 -20.17 -5.68 -13.24
C ARG A 1060 -21.50 -6.39 -12.97
N ALA A 1061 -21.71 -6.90 -11.75
CA ALA A 1061 -22.99 -7.46 -11.33
C ALA A 1061 -24.06 -6.38 -11.07
N ALA A 1062 -23.68 -5.23 -10.52
CA ALA A 1062 -24.54 -4.06 -10.30
C ALA A 1062 -24.92 -3.36 -11.61
N MET A 1063 -24.03 -3.31 -12.62
CA MET A 1063 -24.39 -2.89 -13.99
C MET A 1063 -25.38 -3.85 -14.66
N ARG A 1064 -25.38 -5.13 -14.27
CA ARG A 1064 -26.39 -6.11 -14.72
C ARG A 1064 -27.70 -5.99 -13.95
N ALA A 1065 -27.66 -5.69 -12.65
CA ALA A 1065 -28.83 -5.52 -11.78
C ALA A 1065 -29.51 -4.15 -11.90
N GLY A 1066 -28.76 -3.11 -12.29
CA GLY A 1066 -29.25 -1.75 -12.58
C GLY A 1066 -29.89 -1.60 -13.96
N ARG A 1067 -29.93 -2.67 -14.77
CA ARG A 1067 -30.85 -2.79 -15.91
C ARG A 1067 -32.16 -3.40 -15.43
N GLU A 1068 -32.90 -2.67 -14.59
CA GLU A 1068 -34.35 -2.70 -14.77
C GLU A 1068 -34.64 -2.29 -16.21
N ASN A 1069 -35.52 -3.04 -16.87
CA ASN A 1069 -35.99 -2.77 -18.22
C ASN A 1069 -36.45 -1.31 -18.36
N GLN A 1070 -35.55 -0.40 -18.76
CA GLN A 1070 -35.95 0.62 -19.71
C GLN A 1070 -36.37 -0.14 -20.95
N LYS A 1071 -37.68 -0.44 -21.03
CA LYS A 1071 -38.35 -0.57 -22.32
C LYS A 1071 -37.86 0.62 -23.11
N VAL A 1072 -36.97 0.38 -24.07
CA VAL A 1072 -36.73 1.32 -25.15
C VAL A 1072 -38.10 1.61 -25.70
N GLU A 1073 -38.65 2.80 -25.43
CA GLU A 1073 -39.78 3.28 -26.19
C GLU A 1073 -39.29 3.29 -27.62
N THR A 1074 -39.76 2.28 -28.36
CA THR A 1074 -39.57 2.20 -29.78
C THR A 1074 -40.29 3.43 -30.30
N VAL A 1075 -39.53 4.44 -30.73
CA VAL A 1075 -40.08 5.56 -31.50
C VAL A 1075 -40.89 4.93 -32.62
N ARG A 1076 -42.22 4.98 -32.50
CA ARG A 1076 -43.15 4.57 -33.56
C ARG A 1076 -42.92 5.55 -34.69
N ARG A 1077 -42.05 5.18 -35.64
CA ARG A 1077 -41.96 5.85 -36.94
C ARG A 1077 -43.35 5.81 -37.57
N THR A 1078 -43.96 6.98 -37.74
CA THR A 1078 -45.24 7.19 -38.44
C THR A 1078 -45.15 6.94 -39.94
N GLU A 1079 -43.94 6.77 -40.49
CA GLU A 1079 -43.72 6.51 -41.91
C GLU A 1079 -43.29 5.08 -42.21
N LYS A 1080 -43.93 4.49 -43.22
CA LYS A 1080 -43.74 3.11 -43.69
C LYS A 1080 -42.31 2.96 -44.25
N LYS A 1081 -41.48 2.13 -43.60
CA LYS A 1081 -40.10 1.85 -44.02
C LYS A 1081 -40.09 1.25 -45.43
N VAL A 1082 -39.50 1.96 -46.40
CA VAL A 1082 -39.37 1.47 -47.79
C VAL A 1082 -38.51 0.21 -47.80
N GLY A 1083 -39.08 -0.90 -48.30
CA GLY A 1083 -38.40 -2.19 -48.36
C GLY A 1083 -37.28 -2.18 -49.40
N ARG A 1084 -36.26 -3.02 -49.19
CA ARG A 1084 -35.10 -3.14 -50.10
C ARG A 1084 -35.47 -3.40 -51.57
N ASN A 1085 -36.61 -4.05 -51.82
CA ASN A 1085 -37.10 -4.37 -53.15
C ASN A 1085 -38.19 -3.41 -53.66
N ASP A 1086 -38.60 -2.43 -52.87
CA ASP A 1086 -39.61 -1.43 -53.25
C ASP A 1086 -38.99 -0.34 -54.14
N PRO A 1087 -39.80 0.38 -54.94
CA PRO A 1087 -39.34 1.52 -55.72
C PRO A 1087 -38.69 2.57 -54.82
N CYS A 1088 -37.52 3.06 -55.23
CA CYS A 1088 -36.80 4.05 -54.46
C CYS A 1088 -37.58 5.39 -54.45
N PRO A 1089 -37.81 6.01 -53.28
CA PRO A 1089 -38.66 7.20 -53.15
C PRO A 1089 -38.09 8.46 -53.81
N CYS A 1090 -36.85 8.42 -54.33
CA CYS A 1090 -36.28 9.49 -55.15
C CYS A 1090 -36.87 9.59 -56.57
N GLY A 1091 -37.82 8.71 -56.94
CA GLY A 1091 -38.47 8.73 -58.26
C GLY A 1091 -37.64 8.13 -59.41
N SER A 1092 -36.49 7.51 -59.12
CA SER A 1092 -35.57 6.97 -60.13
C SER A 1092 -36.07 5.72 -60.87
N GLY A 1093 -37.24 5.18 -60.51
CA GLY A 1093 -37.81 3.94 -61.07
C GLY A 1093 -37.08 2.64 -60.70
N LYS A 1094 -35.94 2.72 -59.99
CA LYS A 1094 -35.14 1.55 -59.54
C LYS A 1094 -35.52 1.11 -58.13
N LYS A 1095 -35.32 -0.18 -57.82
CA LYS A 1095 -35.50 -0.72 -56.45
C LYS A 1095 -34.51 -0.08 -55.47
N TYR A 1096 -34.94 0.17 -54.23
CA TYR A 1096 -34.16 0.91 -53.22
C TYR A 1096 -32.73 0.37 -53.04
N LYS A 1097 -32.53 -0.95 -53.00
CA LYS A 1097 -31.21 -1.60 -52.86
C LYS A 1097 -30.21 -1.32 -53.98
N HIS A 1098 -30.67 -0.83 -55.15
CA HIS A 1098 -29.83 -0.51 -56.29
C HIS A 1098 -29.68 1.00 -56.52
N CYS A 1099 -30.14 1.81 -55.56
CA CYS A 1099 -30.04 3.27 -55.57
C CYS A 1099 -29.50 3.75 -54.22
N HIS A 1100 -30.35 4.35 -53.37
CA HIS A 1100 -29.96 4.90 -52.06
C HIS A 1100 -29.71 3.84 -50.97
N GLY A 1101 -29.93 2.56 -51.26
CA GLY A 1101 -29.65 1.44 -50.35
C GLY A 1101 -28.30 0.77 -50.57
N LYS A 1102 -27.34 1.44 -51.23
CA LYS A 1102 -25.94 1.00 -51.35
C LYS A 1102 -25.14 1.35 -50.11
#